data_AF-A0A8J2R6J1-F1
#
_entry.id   AF-A0A8J2R6J1-F1
#
_cell.length_a   1.000
_cell.length_b   1.000
_cell.length_c   1.000
_cell.angle_alpha   90.00
_cell.angle_beta   90.00
_cell.angle_gamma   90.00
#
_symmetry.space_group_name_H-M   'P 1'
#
loop_
_entity.id
_entity.type
_entity.pdbx_description
1 polymer ?
#
loop_
_entity_poly.entity_id
_entity_poly.type
_entity_poly.pdbx_seq_one_letter_code
_entity_poly.pdbx_strand_id
1 'polypeptide(L)'
;MTRFLLSNNYFRPNHQKGFLPGISGCLEHNTLLSESFKDARKSERQITVCWIDLENVFGSIQHELMLFALRWYNFPPLVSDMIASYYSKLRFSIITKEGPSKSLSYNVGLFQGCCLSPIAFNIVINILVDKLICNEKKWGYRFKFNNKYTESILAFADDLAILTRNPKHCQVLLDEVDKFCGQCISTVTENAPFKFLGRKIDNIGRTPSLEGIVDSFLNDLNKVDSQLIGNVKKAWIYENYLTSRLNWPFLVYDLNKTLLSKLDAGVIKMLELWLGLALTADSSALFRGSNSFGMSLKRPSELYKHLRVSKRYLLGKSHDDIVTSLPKDEDAPELESRLQFHKQFMIGAQSNRAGLGSNRKVQDADILKSFIRQDENEKYKIHAMNLEMQNEWLDIGDFCIPLALKWRTLIYDWSPALLKFYLNAFQMTLPDQSNLVRWGKSTEKTCYICGKAVGTAKHLLVGCKVLLDSGQYSRRHDRVLEVIREAVSLSVARAQKEITTNERSVGFVREGTRATKSNVKPYSILKAASDWTIMMDTYEKQNPEDICASASRPDIFLFSRILKRVVMIELTVPWKTNIPKDHTIKVNKYYELTNELTRNRFVVDLYAVEVGARGITAKSLYNLLKDLGLSRTHINAFLERISKAALVGSFQIWLGRERSLDSGGERITRVK
;
A
#
# COMPACT_ATOMS: atom_id res chain seq x y z
N MET A 1 -8.55 30.72 16.97
CA MET A 1 -7.65 31.77 16.46
C MET A 1 -7.52 31.72 14.94
N THR A 2 -6.97 30.67 14.31
CA THR A 2 -6.86 30.60 12.83
C THR A 2 -8.18 30.80 12.09
N ARG A 3 -9.26 30.14 12.54
CA ARG A 3 -10.59 30.37 11.96
C ARG A 3 -11.08 31.81 12.09
N PHE A 4 -10.79 32.47 13.22
CA PHE A 4 -11.18 33.87 13.46
C PHE A 4 -10.45 34.81 12.49
N LEU A 5 -9.15 34.59 12.26
CA LEU A 5 -8.38 35.36 11.28
C LEU A 5 -8.93 35.19 9.86
N LEU A 6 -9.23 33.95 9.46
CA LEU A 6 -9.75 33.64 8.13
C LEU A 6 -11.19 34.17 7.94
N SER A 7 -12.07 34.02 8.93
CA SER A 7 -13.47 34.45 8.82
C SER A 7 -13.63 35.97 8.76
N ASN A 8 -12.70 36.71 9.36
CA ASN A 8 -12.69 38.17 9.37
C ASN A 8 -11.81 38.78 8.27
N ASN A 9 -11.26 37.97 7.34
CA ASN A 9 -10.36 38.40 6.28
C ASN A 9 -9.09 39.15 6.76
N TYR A 10 -8.67 38.89 8.00
CA TYR A 10 -7.44 39.47 8.57
C TYR A 10 -6.17 38.76 8.12
N PHE A 11 -6.31 37.60 7.48
CA PHE A 11 -5.19 36.77 7.08
C PHE A 11 -5.45 36.22 5.68
N ARG A 12 -4.50 36.44 4.78
CA ARG A 12 -4.60 36.01 3.38
C ARG A 12 -3.90 34.68 3.19
N PRO A 13 -4.64 33.56 3.03
CA PRO A 13 -4.04 32.24 2.91
C PRO A 13 -3.28 32.03 1.60
N ASN A 14 -3.39 32.95 0.63
CA ASN A 14 -2.66 32.86 -0.64
C ASN A 14 -1.17 33.21 -0.47
N HIS A 15 -0.83 34.02 0.54
CA HIS A 15 0.52 34.55 0.74
C HIS A 15 1.27 33.85 1.88
N GLN A 16 0.61 33.69 3.04
CA GLN A 16 1.17 32.95 4.18
C GLN A 16 0.47 31.59 4.31
N LYS A 17 1.21 30.51 4.06
CA LYS A 17 0.67 29.13 4.07
C LYS A 17 1.23 28.25 5.19
N GLY A 18 2.17 28.76 5.99
CA GLY A 18 2.72 28.07 7.14
C GLY A 18 1.68 27.79 8.22
N PHE A 19 1.70 26.60 8.82
CA PHE A 19 0.83 26.18 9.93
C PHE A 19 -0.70 26.33 9.69
N LEU A 20 -1.15 26.49 8.44
CA LEU A 20 -2.57 26.55 8.11
C LEU A 20 -3.16 25.16 7.85
N PRO A 21 -4.36 24.86 8.39
CA PRO A 21 -5.01 23.58 8.15
C PRO A 21 -5.60 23.50 6.74
N GLY A 22 -5.45 22.34 6.10
CA GLY A 22 -6.13 22.03 4.82
C GLY A 22 -5.49 22.64 3.57
N ILE A 23 -4.35 23.33 3.69
CA ILE A 23 -3.64 23.95 2.57
C ILE A 23 -2.31 23.21 2.34
N SER A 24 -2.03 22.85 1.10
CA SER A 24 -0.76 22.21 0.72
C SER A 24 0.33 23.25 0.47
N GLY A 25 0.59 24.10 1.48
CA GLY A 25 1.36 25.34 1.35
C GLY A 25 2.72 25.17 0.68
N CYS A 26 3.52 24.20 1.13
CA CYS A 26 4.83 23.94 0.56
C CYS A 26 4.75 23.58 -0.94
N LEU A 27 3.74 22.80 -1.35
CA LEU A 27 3.57 22.38 -2.75
C LEU A 27 3.10 23.55 -3.63
N GLU A 28 2.17 24.35 -3.12
CA GLU A 28 1.65 25.53 -3.82
C GLU A 28 2.75 26.56 -4.04
N HIS A 29 3.49 26.95 -3.00
CA HIS A 29 4.60 27.90 -3.10
C HIS A 29 5.72 27.39 -4.01
N ASN A 30 6.09 26.11 -3.91
CA ASN A 30 7.09 25.53 -4.81
C ASN A 30 6.65 25.55 -6.28
N THR A 31 5.38 25.26 -6.54
CA THR A 31 4.83 25.25 -7.91
C THR A 31 4.75 26.68 -8.46
N LEU A 32 4.20 27.61 -7.68
CA LEU A 32 4.07 29.01 -8.04
C LEU A 32 5.44 29.65 -8.33
N LEU A 33 6.44 29.41 -7.47
CA LEU A 33 7.81 29.86 -7.69
C LEU A 33 8.41 29.25 -8.97
N SER A 34 8.19 27.95 -9.20
CA SER A 34 8.63 27.28 -10.43
C SER A 34 8.09 27.92 -11.69
N GLU A 35 6.77 28.16 -11.69
CA GLU A 35 6.07 28.70 -12.84
C GLU A 35 6.39 30.18 -13.03
N SER A 36 6.67 30.92 -11.95
CA SER A 36 7.19 32.30 -12.04
C SER A 36 8.51 32.37 -12.81
N PHE A 37 9.46 31.48 -12.49
CA PHE A 37 10.71 31.42 -13.24
C PHE A 37 10.52 30.96 -14.69
N LYS A 38 9.60 30.02 -14.96
CA LYS A 38 9.28 29.58 -16.33
C LYS A 38 8.58 30.67 -17.14
N ASP A 39 7.62 31.39 -16.56
CA ASP A 39 6.91 32.53 -17.18
C ASP A 39 7.90 33.64 -17.53
N ALA A 40 8.78 34.01 -16.60
CA ALA A 40 9.81 35.02 -16.83
C ALA A 40 10.71 34.67 -18.02
N ARG A 41 11.18 33.42 -18.10
CA ARG A 41 12.02 32.93 -19.20
C ARG A 41 11.28 32.89 -20.54
N LYS A 42 10.08 32.30 -20.58
CA LYS A 42 9.26 32.22 -21.81
C LYS A 42 8.84 33.61 -22.30
N SER A 43 8.67 34.55 -21.37
CA SER A 43 8.24 35.92 -21.66
C SER A 43 9.38 36.88 -21.91
N GLU A 44 10.63 36.44 -21.77
CA GLU A 44 11.85 37.26 -21.83
C GLU A 44 11.77 38.48 -20.89
N ARG A 45 11.26 38.26 -19.67
CA ARG A 45 11.10 39.29 -18.63
C ARG A 45 12.06 39.07 -17.48
N GLN A 46 12.42 40.18 -16.82
CA GLN A 46 13.18 40.14 -15.58
C GLN A 46 12.30 39.66 -14.42
N ILE A 47 12.90 38.86 -13.55
CA ILE A 47 12.36 38.45 -12.25
C ILE A 47 13.50 38.55 -11.24
N THR A 48 13.19 39.03 -10.03
CA THR A 48 14.12 39.06 -8.91
C THR A 48 13.46 38.39 -7.73
N VAL A 49 14.13 37.38 -7.18
CA VAL A 49 13.67 36.65 -6.00
C VAL A 49 14.70 36.87 -4.90
N CYS A 50 14.24 37.25 -3.71
CA CYS A 50 15.05 37.32 -2.51
C CYS A 50 14.49 36.35 -1.48
N TRP A 51 15.35 35.47 -0.96
CA TRP A 51 15.03 34.58 0.14
C TRP A 51 15.52 35.21 1.43
N ILE A 52 14.64 35.29 2.41
CA ILE A 52 14.94 35.88 3.72
C ILE A 52 14.87 34.76 4.73
N ASP A 53 15.99 34.55 5.41
CA ASP A 53 16.09 33.69 6.58
C ASP A 53 16.21 34.57 7.81
N LEU A 54 15.31 34.38 8.78
CA LEU A 54 15.25 35.19 9.98
C LEU A 54 15.89 34.40 11.14
N GLU A 55 16.89 34.97 11.80
CA GLU A 55 17.58 34.28 12.88
C GLU A 55 16.68 34.14 14.13
N ASN A 56 16.60 32.92 14.67
CA ASN A 56 15.93 32.59 15.94
C ASN A 56 14.53 33.24 16.09
N VAL A 57 13.70 33.19 15.05
CA VAL A 57 12.44 33.97 14.99
C VAL A 57 11.48 33.64 16.13
N PHE A 58 11.37 32.37 16.51
CA PHE A 58 10.55 31.99 17.66
C PHE A 58 11.13 32.53 18.96
N GLY A 59 12.45 32.48 19.17
CA GLY A 59 13.08 32.93 20.40
C GLY A 59 13.18 34.46 20.55
N SER A 60 13.08 35.22 19.45
CA SER A 60 13.27 36.68 19.44
C SER A 60 11.98 37.49 19.59
N ILE A 61 10.81 36.89 19.38
CA ILE A 61 9.53 37.60 19.48
C ILE A 61 9.28 38.08 20.91
N GLN A 62 9.19 39.40 21.08
CA GLN A 62 8.81 40.02 22.33
C GLN A 62 7.32 39.79 22.61
N HIS A 63 6.97 39.50 23.87
CA HIS A 63 5.57 39.28 24.25
C HIS A 63 4.70 40.51 24.02
N GLU A 64 5.27 41.71 24.17
CA GLU A 64 4.58 42.97 23.87
C GLU A 64 4.20 43.09 22.38
N LEU A 65 5.10 42.68 21.48
CA LEU A 65 4.81 42.66 20.04
C LEU A 65 3.70 41.66 19.70
N MET A 66 3.69 40.50 20.35
CA MET A 66 2.60 39.52 20.21
C MET A 66 1.26 40.11 20.70
N LEU A 67 1.24 40.80 21.84
CA LEU A 67 0.03 41.45 22.35
C LEU A 67 -0.43 42.62 21.47
N PHE A 68 0.51 43.39 20.93
CA PHE A 68 0.24 44.40 19.92
C PHE A 68 -0.42 43.77 18.69
N ALA A 69 0.12 42.67 18.18
CA ALA A 69 -0.43 41.98 17.01
C ALA A 69 -1.85 41.44 17.26
N LEU A 70 -2.12 40.88 18.45
CA LEU A 70 -3.47 40.46 18.82
C LEU A 70 -4.46 41.62 18.83
N ARG A 71 -4.06 42.79 19.33
CA ARG A 71 -4.88 44.01 19.29
C ARG A 71 -5.05 44.54 17.88
N TRP A 72 -4.00 44.52 17.06
CA TRP A 72 -3.99 44.95 15.65
C TRP A 72 -5.05 44.22 14.82
N TYR A 73 -5.20 42.91 15.05
CA TYR A 73 -6.23 42.08 14.39
C TYR A 73 -7.55 41.96 15.17
N ASN A 74 -7.82 42.88 16.09
CA ASN A 74 -9.07 42.99 16.85
C ASN A 74 -9.49 41.69 17.56
N PHE A 75 -8.54 40.94 18.13
CA PHE A 75 -8.90 39.80 18.98
C PHE A 75 -9.65 40.27 20.23
N PRO A 76 -10.67 39.52 20.70
CA PRO A 76 -11.42 39.88 21.90
C PRO A 76 -10.48 40.08 23.11
N PRO A 77 -10.65 41.15 23.91
CA PRO A 77 -9.76 41.45 25.04
C PRO A 77 -9.53 40.27 25.98
N LEU A 78 -10.61 39.54 26.31
CA LEU A 78 -10.54 38.34 27.14
C LEU A 78 -9.54 37.30 26.61
N VAL A 79 -9.52 37.05 25.30
CA VAL A 79 -8.61 36.09 24.67
C VAL A 79 -7.18 36.61 24.70
N SER A 80 -6.99 37.89 24.41
CA SER A 80 -5.69 38.55 24.45
C SER A 80 -5.08 38.51 25.86
N ASP A 81 -5.88 38.78 26.88
CA ASP A 81 -5.46 38.75 28.29
C ASP A 81 -5.12 37.34 28.77
N MET A 82 -5.88 36.33 28.31
CA MET A 82 -5.55 34.92 28.58
C MET A 82 -4.19 34.54 27.98
N ILE A 83 -3.91 34.94 26.73
CA ILE A 83 -2.63 34.67 26.07
C ILE A 83 -1.50 35.44 26.78
N ALA A 84 -1.74 36.70 27.18
CA ALA A 84 -0.80 37.51 27.94
C ALA A 84 -0.44 36.83 29.28
N SER A 85 -1.46 36.39 30.04
CA SER A 85 -1.25 35.70 31.31
C SER A 85 -0.57 34.35 31.12
N TYR A 86 -0.78 33.67 30.00
CA TYR A 86 -0.11 32.41 29.71
C TYR A 86 1.39 32.64 29.54
N TYR A 87 1.80 33.49 28.60
CA TYR A 87 3.21 33.72 28.27
C TYR A 87 4.00 34.40 29.41
N SER A 88 3.40 35.35 30.13
CA SER A 88 4.05 36.05 31.26
C SER A 88 4.39 35.15 32.46
N LYS A 89 3.70 34.01 32.61
CA LYS A 89 3.88 33.08 33.73
C LYS A 89 4.70 31.85 33.34
N LEU A 90 5.19 31.76 32.11
CA LEU A 90 5.97 30.61 31.67
C LEU A 90 7.32 30.55 32.38
N ARG A 91 7.58 29.40 32.99
CA ARG A 91 8.87 29.03 33.57
C ARG A 91 9.29 27.68 33.05
N PHE A 92 10.59 27.47 32.86
CA PHE A 92 11.15 26.21 32.40
C PHE A 92 12.41 25.84 33.20
N SER A 93 12.77 24.57 33.16
CA SER A 93 14.02 24.04 33.71
C SER A 93 14.61 23.05 32.71
N ILE A 94 15.91 23.09 32.51
CA ILE A 94 16.63 22.19 31.60
C ILE A 94 17.10 20.99 32.40
N ILE A 95 16.74 19.78 31.99
CA ILE A 95 17.20 18.54 32.62
C ILE A 95 18.44 18.07 31.85
N THR A 96 19.60 18.07 32.51
CA THR A 96 20.84 17.51 31.98
C THR A 96 21.15 16.18 32.68
N LYS A 97 22.23 15.50 32.26
CA LYS A 97 22.73 14.30 32.94
C LYS A 97 23.13 14.55 34.40
N GLU A 98 23.39 15.80 34.76
CA GLU A 98 23.80 16.24 36.10
C GLU A 98 22.61 16.65 36.99
N GLY A 99 21.39 16.69 36.42
CA GLY A 99 20.16 17.03 37.13
C GLY A 99 19.39 18.20 36.49
N PRO A 100 18.27 18.62 37.12
CA PRO A 100 17.49 19.76 36.65
C PRO A 100 18.17 21.09 37.00
N SER A 101 18.15 22.05 36.06
CA SER A 101 18.55 23.43 36.31
C SER A 101 17.59 24.13 37.27
N LYS A 102 18.01 25.29 37.80
CA LYS A 102 17.09 26.23 38.45
C LYS A 102 15.98 26.64 37.46
N SER A 103 14.80 26.93 38.01
CA SER A 103 13.66 27.42 37.22
C SER A 103 13.97 28.81 36.66
N LEU A 104 13.89 28.94 35.33
CA LEU A 104 14.13 30.17 34.59
C LEU A 104 12.80 30.74 34.06
N SER A 105 12.65 32.06 34.10
CA SER A 105 11.50 32.76 33.51
C SER A 105 11.69 32.91 32.00
N TYR A 106 10.63 32.68 31.24
CA TYR A 106 10.65 32.78 29.78
C TYR A 106 10.13 34.15 29.33
N ASN A 107 10.99 35.17 29.35
CA ASN A 107 10.58 36.59 29.17
C ASN A 107 10.49 37.04 27.70
N VAL A 108 11.18 36.37 26.79
CA VAL A 108 11.19 36.67 25.35
C VAL A 108 11.07 35.35 24.58
N GLY A 109 10.36 35.41 23.47
CA GLY A 109 10.16 34.30 22.56
C GLY A 109 8.82 33.58 22.74
N LEU A 110 8.56 32.68 21.79
CA LEU A 110 7.45 31.76 21.74
C LEU A 110 7.97 30.33 21.92
N PHE A 111 7.40 29.63 22.90
CA PHE A 111 7.86 28.30 23.29
C PHE A 111 7.71 27.27 22.14
N GLN A 112 8.82 26.67 21.69
CA GLN A 112 8.81 25.63 20.66
C GLN A 112 8.18 24.34 21.21
N GLY A 113 7.27 23.73 20.44
CA GLY A 113 6.49 22.56 20.86
C GLY A 113 5.15 22.91 21.54
N CYS A 114 4.89 24.19 21.85
CA CYS A 114 3.57 24.64 22.29
C CYS A 114 2.59 24.72 21.11
N CYS A 115 1.36 24.22 21.26
CA CYS A 115 0.34 24.28 20.19
C CYS A 115 -0.12 25.71 19.85
N LEU A 116 0.02 26.67 20.78
CA LEU A 116 -0.35 28.07 20.57
C LEU A 116 0.73 28.85 19.79
N SER A 117 2.01 28.54 20.04
CA SER A 117 3.14 29.28 19.49
C SER A 117 3.14 29.41 17.97
N PRO A 118 2.86 28.37 17.15
CA PRO A 118 2.81 28.52 15.70
C PRO A 118 1.76 29.51 15.20
N ILE A 119 0.61 29.59 15.88
CA ILE A 119 -0.46 30.52 15.51
C ILE A 119 -0.13 31.94 15.98
N ALA A 120 0.39 32.08 17.20
CA ALA A 120 0.86 33.38 17.71
C ALA A 120 1.98 33.94 16.84
N PHE A 121 2.90 33.09 16.40
CA PHE A 121 3.95 33.42 15.45
C PHE A 121 3.39 33.95 14.13
N ASN A 122 2.48 33.19 13.51
CA ASN A 122 1.85 33.61 12.27
C ASN A 122 1.11 34.95 12.42
N ILE A 123 0.49 35.23 13.56
CA ILE A 123 -0.18 36.51 13.82
C ILE A 123 0.82 37.67 13.81
N VAL A 124 1.98 37.51 14.45
CA VAL A 124 3.03 38.54 14.47
C VAL A 124 3.62 38.77 13.08
N ILE A 125 4.04 37.70 12.41
CA ILE A 125 4.62 37.78 11.06
C ILE A 125 3.60 38.29 10.03
N ASN A 126 2.31 38.05 10.24
CA ASN A 126 1.29 38.53 9.30
C ASN A 126 1.27 40.07 9.21
N ILE A 127 1.72 40.82 10.22
CA ILE A 127 1.85 42.28 10.14
C ILE A 127 2.84 42.67 9.04
N LEU A 128 4.00 41.99 8.99
CA LEU A 128 5.00 42.18 7.95
C LEU A 128 4.44 41.76 6.58
N VAL A 129 3.80 40.58 6.52
CA VAL A 129 3.20 40.07 5.28
C VAL A 129 2.16 41.04 4.71
N ASP A 130 1.25 41.55 5.54
CA ASP A 130 0.23 42.54 5.15
C ASP A 130 0.87 43.83 4.61
N LYS A 131 1.96 44.29 5.24
CA LYS A 131 2.70 45.47 4.81
C LYS A 131 3.31 45.28 3.41
N LEU A 132 3.89 44.11 3.14
CA LEU A 132 4.46 43.79 1.84
C LEU A 132 3.37 43.64 0.76
N ILE A 133 2.26 42.98 1.09
CA ILE A 133 1.10 42.79 0.18
C ILE A 133 0.47 44.13 -0.23
N CYS A 134 0.44 45.14 0.65
CA CYS A 134 -0.08 46.46 0.29
C CYS A 134 0.62 47.08 -0.94
N ASN A 135 1.87 46.70 -1.19
CA ASN A 135 2.67 47.17 -2.33
C ASN A 135 2.71 46.18 -3.51
N GLU A 136 2.01 45.06 -3.42
CA GLU A 136 2.07 43.95 -4.39
C GLU A 136 1.82 44.37 -5.82
N LYS A 137 0.71 45.08 -6.09
CA LYS A 137 0.36 45.51 -7.47
C LYS A 137 1.43 46.39 -8.12
N LYS A 138 2.14 47.17 -7.30
CA LYS A 138 3.19 48.11 -7.73
C LYS A 138 4.50 47.34 -8.00
N TRP A 139 4.98 46.59 -7.02
CA TRP A 139 6.35 46.06 -7.00
C TRP A 139 6.47 44.56 -7.27
N GLY A 140 5.41 43.79 -7.00
CA GLY A 140 5.35 42.35 -7.16
C GLY A 140 5.51 41.88 -8.60
N TYR A 141 5.94 40.63 -8.75
CA TYR A 141 6.09 39.96 -10.03
C TYR A 141 4.73 39.77 -10.71
N ARG A 142 4.60 40.18 -11.98
CA ARG A 142 3.34 40.11 -12.74
C ARG A 142 3.45 39.07 -13.85
N PHE A 143 2.60 38.05 -13.77
CA PHE A 143 2.56 36.95 -14.74
C PHE A 143 2.09 37.43 -16.11
N LYS A 144 2.72 36.97 -17.20
CA LYS A 144 2.31 37.32 -18.57
C LYS A 144 1.10 36.51 -19.04
N PHE A 145 1.04 35.22 -18.71
CA PHE A 145 -0.09 34.36 -19.08
C PHE A 145 -1.43 34.87 -18.54
N ASN A 146 -1.40 35.67 -17.46
CA ASN A 146 -2.54 36.41 -16.96
C ASN A 146 -2.07 37.72 -16.28
N ASN A 147 -2.08 38.82 -17.04
CA ASN A 147 -1.61 40.15 -16.60
C ASN A 147 -2.34 40.72 -15.36
N LYS A 148 -3.40 40.06 -14.86
CA LYS A 148 -4.09 40.44 -13.62
C LYS A 148 -3.41 39.88 -12.37
N TYR A 149 -2.68 38.77 -12.48
CA TYR A 149 -2.04 38.13 -11.34
C TYR A 149 -0.67 38.75 -11.05
N THR A 150 -0.52 39.22 -9.82
CA THR A 150 0.73 39.77 -9.30
C THR A 150 0.99 39.13 -7.96
N GLU A 151 2.20 38.60 -7.77
CA GLU A 151 2.64 37.95 -6.55
C GLU A 151 3.87 38.67 -6.00
N SER A 152 3.86 38.98 -4.71
CA SER A 152 4.93 39.74 -4.07
C SER A 152 5.67 38.97 -3.00
N ILE A 153 5.03 37.99 -2.35
CA ILE A 153 5.60 37.26 -1.23
C ILE A 153 5.06 35.83 -1.14
N LEU A 154 5.96 34.87 -0.97
CA LEU A 154 5.65 33.50 -0.60
C LEU A 154 6.15 33.27 0.82
N ALA A 155 5.24 33.30 1.79
CA ALA A 155 5.58 33.14 3.20
C ALA A 155 5.15 31.76 3.72
N PHE A 156 6.08 31.02 4.32
CA PHE A 156 5.76 29.75 4.98
C PHE A 156 6.39 29.76 6.36
N ALA A 157 5.60 30.20 7.35
CA ALA A 157 6.10 30.55 8.66
C ALA A 157 7.23 31.61 8.54
N ASP A 158 8.44 31.25 8.96
CA ASP A 158 9.68 32.04 8.92
C ASP A 158 10.37 32.03 7.55
N ASP A 159 10.15 31.01 6.72
CA ASP A 159 10.68 30.97 5.35
C ASP A 159 9.94 31.98 4.46
N LEU A 160 10.58 33.11 4.14
CA LEU A 160 10.03 34.15 3.27
C LEU A 160 10.77 34.21 1.93
N ALA A 161 10.01 34.26 0.82
CA ALA A 161 10.56 34.59 -0.48
C ALA A 161 9.81 35.79 -1.09
N ILE A 162 10.54 36.87 -1.37
CA ILE A 162 10.01 38.07 -2.03
C ILE A 162 10.20 37.93 -3.54
N LEU A 163 9.13 38.18 -4.32
CA LEU A 163 9.16 38.11 -5.79
C LEU A 163 8.84 39.48 -6.39
N THR A 164 9.75 40.00 -7.20
CA THR A 164 9.59 41.31 -7.85
C THR A 164 10.01 41.27 -9.31
N ARG A 165 9.68 42.34 -10.05
CA ARG A 165 10.00 42.46 -11.50
C ARG A 165 11.44 42.85 -11.76
N ASN A 166 12.10 43.52 -10.80
CA ASN A 166 13.47 44.00 -10.96
C ASN A 166 14.13 44.20 -9.58
N PRO A 167 15.47 44.32 -9.53
CA PRO A 167 16.21 44.49 -8.28
C PRO A 167 15.84 45.76 -7.50
N LYS A 168 15.50 46.86 -8.19
CA LYS A 168 15.13 48.12 -7.53
C LYS A 168 13.84 47.98 -6.72
N HIS A 169 12.86 47.29 -7.28
CA HIS A 169 11.60 46.98 -6.59
C HIS A 169 11.83 46.00 -5.44
N CYS A 170 12.74 45.04 -5.60
CA CYS A 170 13.14 44.13 -4.54
C CYS A 170 13.72 44.90 -3.34
N GLN A 171 14.62 45.85 -3.59
CA GLN A 171 15.23 46.67 -2.55
C GLN A 171 14.18 47.45 -1.75
N VAL A 172 13.19 48.07 -2.41
CA VAL A 172 12.10 48.78 -1.73
C VAL A 172 11.32 47.88 -0.77
N LEU A 173 11.08 46.61 -1.14
CA LEU A 173 10.41 45.67 -0.25
C LEU A 173 11.33 45.20 0.89
N LEU A 174 12.62 45.01 0.63
CA LEU A 174 13.61 44.69 1.67
C LEU A 174 13.75 45.81 2.70
N ASP A 175 13.75 47.08 2.27
CA ASP A 175 13.80 48.23 3.17
C ASP A 175 12.59 48.25 4.13
N GLU A 176 11.42 47.75 3.71
CA GLU A 176 10.26 47.60 4.60
C GLU A 176 10.42 46.45 5.58
N VAL A 177 11.11 45.37 5.21
CA VAL A 177 11.47 44.27 6.12
C VAL A 177 12.49 44.77 7.16
N ASP A 178 13.52 45.50 6.75
CA ASP A 178 14.53 46.09 7.64
C ASP A 178 13.90 46.99 8.69
N LYS A 179 12.96 47.85 8.27
CA LYS A 179 12.19 48.72 9.19
C LYS A 179 11.37 47.91 10.20
N PHE A 180 10.79 46.79 9.78
CA PHE A 180 10.00 45.93 10.66
C PHE A 180 10.88 45.18 11.66
N CYS A 181 12.03 44.66 11.21
CA CYS A 181 12.99 43.95 12.05
C CYS A 181 13.78 44.90 12.98
N GLY A 182 13.86 46.19 12.64
CA GLY A 182 14.63 47.19 13.39
C GLY A 182 16.15 47.03 13.23
N GLN A 183 16.61 46.23 12.27
CA GLN A 183 18.01 45.96 11.95
C GLN A 183 18.15 45.76 10.43
N CYS A 184 19.33 46.08 9.89
CA CYS A 184 19.63 45.84 8.48
C CYS A 184 19.87 44.34 8.24
N ILE A 185 19.18 43.75 7.27
CA ILE A 185 19.43 42.38 6.81
C ILE A 185 20.79 42.32 6.12
N SER A 186 21.64 41.39 6.57
CA SER A 186 22.91 41.11 5.91
C SER A 186 22.70 40.26 4.66
N THR A 187 23.17 40.74 3.51
CA THR A 187 23.15 39.96 2.26
C THR A 187 24.21 38.87 2.29
N VAL A 188 23.80 37.62 2.13
CA VAL A 188 24.70 36.48 1.92
C VAL A 188 24.68 36.12 0.44
N THR A 189 25.83 36.20 -0.23
CA THR A 189 25.98 35.69 -1.60
C THR A 189 26.52 34.27 -1.56
N GLU A 190 25.66 33.30 -1.86
CA GLU A 190 26.06 31.91 -2.07
C GLU A 190 26.08 31.57 -3.56
N ASN A 191 27.17 30.95 -4.02
CA ASN A 191 27.26 30.39 -5.38
C ASN A 191 26.58 29.01 -5.49
N ALA A 192 26.15 28.44 -4.36
CA ALA A 192 25.51 27.13 -4.30
C ALA A 192 23.98 27.24 -4.53
N PRO A 193 23.32 26.20 -5.07
CA PRO A 193 21.86 26.19 -5.19
C PRO A 193 21.16 26.33 -3.83
N PHE A 194 20.33 27.35 -3.68
CA PHE A 194 19.55 27.62 -2.48
C PHE A 194 18.40 26.62 -2.31
N LYS A 195 18.08 26.24 -1.07
CA LYS A 195 17.00 25.29 -0.76
C LYS A 195 15.81 26.01 -0.12
N PHE A 196 14.75 26.22 -0.90
CA PHE A 196 13.49 26.80 -0.42
C PHE A 196 12.42 25.72 -0.27
N LEU A 197 11.82 25.58 0.92
CA LEU A 197 10.77 24.60 1.22
C LEU A 197 11.07 23.20 0.67
N GLY A 198 12.30 22.72 0.89
CA GLY A 198 12.73 21.39 0.45
C GLY A 198 13.16 21.29 -1.02
N ARG A 199 12.99 22.34 -1.83
CA ARG A 199 13.41 22.39 -3.24
C ARG A 199 14.69 23.20 -3.42
N LYS A 200 15.71 22.57 -4.00
CA LYS A 200 16.91 23.24 -4.49
C LYS A 200 16.65 24.00 -5.80
N ILE A 201 17.14 25.24 -5.87
CA ILE A 201 17.02 26.17 -6.98
C ILE A 201 18.40 26.79 -7.21
N ASP A 202 18.91 26.80 -8.44
CA ASP A 202 20.17 27.45 -8.77
C ASP A 202 20.02 28.97 -8.94
N ASN A 203 21.14 29.66 -9.13
CA ASN A 203 21.20 31.13 -9.22
C ASN A 203 20.45 31.72 -10.44
N ILE A 204 19.99 30.88 -11.37
CA ILE A 204 19.23 31.27 -12.58
C ILE A 204 17.77 30.76 -12.48
N GLY A 205 17.35 30.29 -11.30
CA GLY A 205 15.99 29.82 -11.08
C GLY A 205 15.68 28.49 -11.77
N ARG A 206 16.69 27.66 -12.05
CA ARG A 206 16.52 26.30 -12.58
C ARG A 206 16.67 25.28 -11.46
N THR A 207 16.12 24.11 -11.72
CA THR A 207 16.32 22.96 -10.85
C THR A 207 17.69 22.36 -11.14
N PRO A 208 18.57 22.18 -10.12
CA PRO A 208 19.88 21.55 -10.31
C PRO A 208 19.73 20.07 -10.67
N SER A 209 20.84 19.40 -11.02
CA SER A 209 20.81 17.97 -11.37
C SER A 209 20.07 17.14 -10.30
N LEU A 210 19.10 16.35 -10.77
CA LEU A 210 18.29 15.48 -9.92
C LEU A 210 18.96 14.13 -9.66
N GLU A 211 20.13 13.86 -10.26
CA GLU A 211 20.91 12.64 -10.05
C GLU A 211 21.23 12.44 -8.56
N GLY A 212 21.58 13.50 -7.84
CA GLY A 212 21.86 13.42 -6.41
C GLY A 212 20.67 12.93 -5.56
N ILE A 213 19.42 13.16 -5.99
CA ILE A 213 18.23 12.61 -5.32
C ILE A 213 18.16 11.10 -5.53
N VAL A 214 18.40 10.66 -6.77
CA VAL A 214 18.43 9.24 -7.14
C VAL A 214 19.55 8.53 -6.39
N ASP A 215 20.76 9.08 -6.43
CA ASP A 215 21.94 8.49 -5.79
C ASP A 215 21.79 8.48 -4.26
N SER A 216 21.23 9.53 -3.65
CA SER A 216 20.89 9.52 -2.23
C SER A 216 19.93 8.40 -1.88
N PHE A 217 18.89 8.17 -2.68
CA PHE A 217 17.92 7.10 -2.43
C PHE A 217 18.56 5.71 -2.59
N LEU A 218 19.37 5.52 -3.63
CA LEU A 218 20.11 4.27 -3.83
C LEU A 218 21.12 4.01 -2.69
N ASN A 219 21.76 5.06 -2.17
CA ASN A 219 22.60 4.95 -0.98
C ASN A 219 21.80 4.54 0.25
N ASP A 220 20.58 5.02 0.41
CA ASP A 220 19.71 4.62 1.52
C ASP A 220 19.23 3.17 1.38
N LEU A 221 19.01 2.67 0.16
CA LEU A 221 18.81 1.24 -0.11
C LEU A 221 20.04 0.41 0.30
N ASN A 222 21.25 0.84 -0.10
CA ASN A 222 22.49 0.18 0.27
C ASN A 222 22.71 0.16 1.80
N LYS A 223 22.35 1.25 2.50
CA LYS A 223 22.38 1.28 3.97
C LYS A 223 21.46 0.23 4.57
N VAL A 224 20.23 0.09 4.08
CA VAL A 224 19.31 -0.96 4.53
C VAL A 224 19.86 -2.35 4.22
N ASP A 225 20.50 -2.53 3.07
CA ASP A 225 21.13 -3.81 2.72
C ASP A 225 22.30 -4.17 3.65
N SER A 226 23.10 -3.20 4.04
CA SER A 226 24.23 -3.42 4.95
C SER A 226 23.81 -3.82 6.38
N GLN A 227 22.54 -3.63 6.75
CA GLN A 227 22.06 -3.99 8.08
C GLN A 227 21.96 -5.52 8.27
N LEU A 228 22.35 -6.01 9.45
CA LEU A 228 22.26 -7.41 9.88
C LEU A 228 20.83 -7.82 10.27
N ILE A 229 19.85 -7.46 9.44
CA ILE A 229 18.44 -7.83 9.61
C ILE A 229 18.03 -8.80 8.50
N GLY A 230 17.02 -9.63 8.80
CA GLY A 230 16.51 -10.59 7.82
C GLY A 230 16.03 -9.92 6.54
N ASN A 231 16.31 -10.52 5.39
CA ASN A 231 16.06 -9.91 4.09
C ASN A 231 14.59 -9.51 3.84
N VAL A 232 13.62 -10.31 4.31
CA VAL A 232 12.19 -9.97 4.21
C VAL A 232 11.87 -8.69 5.00
N LYS A 233 12.55 -8.45 6.13
CA LYS A 233 12.41 -7.20 6.90
C LYS A 233 12.99 -6.00 6.15
N LYS A 234 14.08 -6.19 5.38
CA LYS A 234 14.62 -5.14 4.49
C LYS A 234 13.60 -4.74 3.42
N ALA A 235 12.97 -5.71 2.77
CA ALA A 235 11.87 -5.46 1.81
C ALA A 235 10.67 -4.75 2.46
N TRP A 236 10.36 -5.08 3.72
CA TRP A 236 9.35 -4.37 4.50
C TRP A 236 9.72 -2.90 4.77
N ILE A 237 10.97 -2.63 5.15
CA ILE A 237 11.49 -1.25 5.36
C ILE A 237 11.41 -0.47 4.06
N TYR A 238 11.73 -1.09 2.93
CA TYR A 238 11.56 -0.47 1.63
C TYR A 238 10.12 -0.01 1.41
N GLU A 239 9.17 -0.94 1.52
CA GLU A 239 7.77 -0.70 1.21
C GLU A 239 7.11 0.34 2.14
N ASN A 240 7.48 0.37 3.41
CA ASN A 240 6.81 1.18 4.42
C ASN A 240 7.56 2.48 4.78
N TYR A 241 8.89 2.51 4.63
CA TYR A 241 9.71 3.65 5.02
C TYR A 241 10.43 4.31 3.84
N LEU A 242 11.19 3.56 3.04
CA LEU A 242 11.97 4.18 1.95
C LEU A 242 11.08 4.77 0.86
N THR A 243 10.04 4.06 0.43
CA THR A 243 9.10 4.60 -0.58
C THR A 243 8.48 5.94 -0.13
N SER A 244 8.18 6.10 1.16
CA SER A 244 7.65 7.34 1.72
C SER A 244 8.62 8.52 1.59
N ARG A 245 9.94 8.28 1.57
CA ARG A 245 10.95 9.33 1.35
C ARG A 245 10.98 9.85 -0.08
N LEU A 246 10.53 9.07 -1.06
CA LEU A 246 10.40 9.51 -2.45
C LEU A 246 9.19 10.43 -2.67
N ASN A 247 8.22 10.42 -1.75
CA ASN A 247 6.98 11.17 -1.93
C ASN A 247 7.22 12.66 -2.14
N TRP A 248 8.04 13.29 -1.28
CA TRP A 248 8.31 14.72 -1.38
C TRP A 248 9.09 15.09 -2.66
N PRO A 249 10.22 14.43 -2.98
CA PRO A 249 10.90 14.67 -4.26
C PRO A 249 10.01 14.50 -5.49
N PHE A 250 9.15 13.49 -5.53
CA PHE A 250 8.28 13.21 -6.68
C PHE A 250 7.13 14.23 -6.83
N LEU A 251 6.70 14.86 -5.74
CA LEU A 251 5.72 15.95 -5.79
C LEU A 251 6.35 17.26 -6.26
N VAL A 252 7.57 17.54 -5.82
CA VAL A 252 8.24 18.84 -6.06
C VAL A 252 8.93 18.87 -7.42
N TYR A 253 9.64 17.81 -7.79
CA TYR A 253 10.48 17.75 -8.97
C TYR A 253 9.84 16.99 -10.13
N ASP A 254 10.18 17.41 -11.33
CA ASP A 254 9.80 16.72 -12.57
C ASP A 254 10.97 15.81 -12.99
N LEU A 255 10.84 14.50 -12.74
CA LEU A 255 11.88 13.52 -13.11
C LEU A 255 11.66 13.01 -14.53
N ASN A 256 12.75 12.88 -15.29
CA ASN A 256 12.72 12.28 -16.62
C ASN A 256 12.67 10.73 -16.54
N LYS A 257 12.33 10.09 -17.67
CA LYS A 257 12.20 8.63 -17.78
C LYS A 257 13.50 7.88 -17.46
N THR A 258 14.66 8.46 -17.81
CA THR A 258 15.98 7.85 -17.59
C THR A 258 16.30 7.72 -16.10
N LEU A 259 16.09 8.78 -15.32
CA LEU A 259 16.29 8.78 -13.87
C LEU A 259 15.32 7.84 -13.15
N LEU A 260 14.06 7.81 -13.58
CA LEU A 260 13.07 6.87 -13.06
C LEU A 260 13.46 5.41 -13.36
N SER A 261 14.00 5.14 -14.55
CA SER A 261 14.48 3.80 -14.93
C SER A 261 15.69 3.39 -14.10
N LYS A 262 16.61 4.32 -13.80
CA LYS A 262 17.75 4.08 -12.89
C LYS A 262 17.28 3.73 -11.46
N LEU A 263 16.27 4.45 -10.95
CA LEU A 263 15.65 4.15 -9.65
C LEU A 263 15.00 2.76 -9.64
N ASP A 264 14.18 2.47 -10.64
CA ASP A 264 13.52 1.17 -10.78
C ASP A 264 14.53 0.03 -10.82
N ALA A 265 15.58 0.15 -11.64
CA ALA A 265 16.62 -0.87 -11.76
C ALA A 265 17.33 -1.14 -10.42
N GLY A 266 17.69 -0.09 -9.68
CA GLY A 266 18.32 -0.23 -8.36
C GLY A 266 17.39 -0.89 -7.33
N VAL A 267 16.11 -0.54 -7.34
CA VAL A 267 15.09 -1.14 -6.47
C VAL A 267 14.86 -2.60 -6.81
N ILE A 268 14.66 -2.93 -8.09
CA ILE A 268 14.39 -4.28 -8.57
C ILE A 268 15.50 -5.22 -8.13
N LYS A 269 16.76 -4.85 -8.39
CA LYS A 269 17.95 -5.60 -7.98
C LYS A 269 17.94 -5.93 -6.48
N MET A 270 17.64 -4.94 -5.63
CA MET A 270 17.61 -5.15 -4.18
C MET A 270 16.44 -6.01 -3.73
N LEU A 271 15.25 -5.79 -4.27
CA LEU A 271 14.07 -6.57 -3.92
C LEU A 271 14.18 -8.03 -4.37
N GLU A 272 14.73 -8.29 -5.55
CA GLU A 272 15.01 -9.64 -6.04
C GLU A 272 15.96 -10.38 -5.09
N LEU A 273 17.06 -9.73 -4.69
CA LEU A 273 17.99 -10.27 -3.72
C LEU A 273 17.32 -10.54 -2.36
N TRP A 274 16.57 -9.58 -1.84
CA TRP A 274 16.00 -9.67 -0.50
C TRP A 274 14.87 -10.70 -0.39
N LEU A 275 14.03 -10.80 -1.41
CA LEU A 275 12.91 -11.73 -1.44
C LEU A 275 13.32 -13.11 -1.98
N GLY A 276 14.52 -13.21 -2.55
CA GLY A 276 15.06 -14.44 -3.12
C GLY A 276 14.45 -14.77 -4.47
N LEU A 277 14.02 -13.78 -5.24
CA LEU A 277 13.54 -13.98 -6.61
C LEU A 277 14.72 -14.30 -7.52
N ALA A 278 14.60 -15.32 -8.38
CA ALA A 278 15.67 -15.72 -9.29
C ALA A 278 15.92 -14.65 -10.36
N LEU A 279 17.17 -14.53 -10.81
CA LEU A 279 17.58 -13.57 -11.84
C LEU A 279 16.83 -13.76 -13.18
N THR A 280 16.38 -14.98 -13.47
CA THR A 280 15.62 -15.33 -14.68
C THR A 280 14.11 -15.20 -14.51
N ALA A 281 13.64 -14.81 -13.33
CA ALA A 281 12.21 -14.63 -13.07
C ALA A 281 11.74 -13.26 -13.58
N ASP A 282 10.44 -13.16 -13.86
CA ASP A 282 9.84 -11.88 -14.21
C ASP A 282 9.70 -10.98 -12.97
N SER A 283 10.50 -9.92 -12.94
CA SER A 283 10.49 -8.88 -11.89
C SER A 283 9.12 -8.22 -11.70
N SER A 284 8.23 -8.26 -12.72
CA SER A 284 6.87 -7.73 -12.61
C SER A 284 6.09 -8.37 -11.45
N ALA A 285 6.39 -9.61 -11.08
CA ALA A 285 5.75 -10.31 -9.97
C ALA A 285 5.85 -9.57 -8.63
N LEU A 286 6.86 -8.71 -8.46
CA LEU A 286 7.03 -7.87 -7.28
C LEU A 286 6.00 -6.73 -7.22
N PHE A 287 5.62 -6.15 -8.37
CA PHE A 287 4.82 -4.92 -8.43
C PHE A 287 3.37 -5.16 -8.86
N ARG A 288 3.11 -6.24 -9.62
CA ARG A 288 1.76 -6.62 -10.06
C ARG A 288 0.78 -6.65 -8.90
N GLY A 289 -0.46 -6.22 -9.17
CA GLY A 289 -1.54 -6.24 -8.19
C GLY A 289 -1.84 -7.65 -7.66
N SER A 290 -2.38 -7.74 -6.45
CA SER A 290 -2.69 -9.02 -5.81
C SER A 290 -3.67 -9.86 -6.63
N ASN A 291 -4.64 -9.22 -7.28
CA ASN A 291 -5.60 -9.89 -8.17
C ASN A 291 -4.93 -10.53 -9.40
N SER A 292 -3.78 -9.99 -9.80
CA SER A 292 -2.94 -10.54 -10.86
C SER A 292 -1.85 -11.48 -10.30
N PHE A 293 -1.98 -11.99 -9.08
CA PHE A 293 -1.01 -12.88 -8.43
C PHE A 293 0.40 -12.27 -8.23
N GLY A 294 0.50 -10.95 -8.04
CA GLY A 294 1.74 -10.26 -7.67
C GLY A 294 1.81 -9.87 -6.18
N MET A 295 2.95 -9.33 -5.75
CA MET A 295 3.18 -8.90 -4.36
C MET A 295 2.67 -7.48 -4.07
N SER A 296 2.29 -6.70 -5.09
CA SER A 296 1.79 -5.33 -4.95
C SER A 296 2.76 -4.36 -4.24
N LEU A 297 4.06 -4.56 -4.41
CA LEU A 297 5.07 -3.60 -3.94
C LEU A 297 5.01 -2.31 -4.76
N LYS A 298 5.39 -1.18 -4.16
CA LYS A 298 5.40 0.11 -4.86
C LYS A 298 6.61 0.22 -5.77
N ARG A 299 6.40 0.25 -7.08
CA ARG A 299 7.47 0.60 -8.03
C ARG A 299 7.72 2.13 -8.04
N PRO A 300 8.97 2.63 -8.01
CA PRO A 300 9.25 4.07 -8.02
C PRO A 300 8.60 4.82 -9.18
N SER A 301 8.69 4.31 -10.41
CA SER A 301 8.06 4.94 -11.59
C SER A 301 6.53 5.01 -11.51
N GLU A 302 5.88 3.98 -10.95
CA GLU A 302 4.42 3.99 -10.71
C GLU A 302 4.04 4.95 -9.58
N LEU A 303 4.83 4.97 -8.50
CA LEU A 303 4.65 5.90 -7.39
C LEU A 303 4.75 7.35 -7.87
N TYR A 304 5.72 7.65 -8.74
CA TYR A 304 5.86 8.96 -9.36
C TYR A 304 4.57 9.35 -10.12
N LYS A 305 4.05 8.49 -11.00
CA LYS A 305 2.78 8.73 -11.73
C LYS A 305 1.61 9.01 -10.78
N HIS A 306 1.45 8.21 -9.72
CA HIS A 306 0.40 8.42 -8.72
C HIS A 306 0.54 9.76 -7.99
N LEU A 307 1.77 10.20 -7.71
CA LEU A 307 2.03 11.47 -7.04
C LEU A 307 1.87 12.66 -7.97
N ARG A 308 2.14 12.52 -9.27
CA ARG A 308 1.80 13.57 -10.27
C ARG A 308 0.30 13.85 -10.31
N VAL A 309 -0.51 12.79 -10.32
CA VAL A 309 -1.97 12.92 -10.19
C VAL A 309 -2.37 13.56 -8.86
N SER A 310 -1.72 13.16 -7.75
CA SER A 310 -2.01 13.72 -6.44
C SER A 310 -1.68 15.21 -6.38
N LYS A 311 -0.50 15.61 -6.88
CA LYS A 311 -0.07 17.00 -7.01
C LYS A 311 -1.11 17.81 -7.76
N ARG A 312 -1.51 17.35 -8.95
CA ARG A 312 -2.50 18.04 -9.77
C ARG A 312 -3.83 18.22 -9.03
N TYR A 313 -4.31 17.17 -8.36
CA TYR A 313 -5.55 17.26 -7.60
C TYR A 313 -5.47 18.26 -6.45
N LEU A 314 -4.34 18.28 -5.73
CA LEU A 314 -4.10 19.22 -4.64
C LEU A 314 -4.07 20.66 -5.16
N LEU A 315 -3.33 20.92 -6.25
CA LEU A 315 -3.23 22.26 -6.85
C LEU A 315 -4.56 22.72 -7.46
N GLY A 316 -5.30 21.83 -8.13
CA GLY A 316 -6.61 22.14 -8.71
C GLY A 316 -7.72 22.39 -7.68
N LYS A 317 -7.48 22.04 -6.40
CA LYS A 317 -8.36 22.34 -5.26
C LYS A 317 -7.84 23.49 -4.39
N SER A 318 -6.77 24.14 -4.80
CA SER A 318 -6.26 25.29 -4.06
C SER A 318 -7.31 26.42 -4.02
N HIS A 319 -7.29 27.19 -2.94
CA HIS A 319 -8.10 28.40 -2.81
C HIS A 319 -7.44 29.61 -3.50
N ASP A 320 -6.23 29.41 -4.03
CA ASP A 320 -5.44 30.41 -4.70
C ASP A 320 -5.72 30.37 -6.21
N ASP A 321 -6.35 31.45 -6.70
CA ASP A 321 -6.72 31.60 -8.11
C ASP A 321 -5.50 31.58 -9.04
N ILE A 322 -4.34 32.03 -8.58
CA ILE A 322 -3.11 31.98 -9.37
C ILE A 322 -2.70 30.53 -9.54
N VAL A 323 -2.63 29.77 -8.43
CA VAL A 323 -2.23 28.35 -8.43
C VAL A 323 -3.15 27.49 -9.29
N THR A 324 -4.48 27.67 -9.18
CA THR A 324 -5.45 26.90 -9.96
C THR A 324 -5.41 27.22 -11.46
N SER A 325 -4.96 28.43 -11.81
CA SER A 325 -4.81 28.87 -13.21
C SER A 325 -3.48 28.50 -13.87
N LEU A 326 -2.54 27.91 -13.12
CA LEU A 326 -1.23 27.53 -13.66
C LEU A 326 -1.37 26.47 -14.77
N PRO A 327 -0.46 26.46 -15.77
CA PRO A 327 -0.45 25.45 -16.81
C PRO A 327 -0.42 24.03 -16.22
N LYS A 328 -1.29 23.14 -16.74
CA LYS A 328 -1.34 21.72 -16.35
C LYS A 328 -0.28 20.92 -17.14
N ASP A 329 0.16 19.80 -16.57
CA ASP A 329 1.09 18.84 -17.22
C ASP A 329 0.52 18.29 -18.56
N GLU A 330 1.36 17.79 -19.48
CA GLU A 330 0.91 17.34 -20.83
C GLU A 330 -0.10 16.17 -20.82
N ASP A 331 0.08 15.19 -19.93
CA ASP A 331 -0.82 14.01 -19.78
C ASP A 331 -2.18 14.38 -19.14
N ALA A 332 -2.39 15.67 -18.87
CA ALA A 332 -3.52 16.16 -18.11
C ALA A 332 -4.90 15.90 -18.77
N PRO A 333 -5.10 16.16 -20.07
CA PRO A 333 -6.44 16.14 -20.67
C PRO A 333 -7.07 14.75 -20.74
N GLU A 334 -6.28 13.70 -21.00
CA GLU A 334 -6.77 12.33 -21.15
C GLU A 334 -7.34 11.80 -19.82
N LEU A 335 -6.59 11.96 -18.73
CA LEU A 335 -7.02 11.53 -17.39
C LEU A 335 -8.25 12.30 -16.89
N GLU A 336 -8.36 13.59 -17.21
CA GLU A 336 -9.55 14.39 -16.89
C GLU A 336 -10.78 13.90 -17.65
N SER A 337 -10.62 13.58 -18.94
CA SER A 337 -11.69 13.02 -19.77
C SER A 337 -12.19 11.67 -19.25
N ARG A 338 -11.26 10.78 -18.85
CA ARG A 338 -11.60 9.48 -18.22
C ARG A 338 -12.33 9.66 -16.88
N LEU A 339 -11.91 10.63 -16.05
CA LEU A 339 -12.59 10.95 -14.81
C LEU A 339 -14.00 11.48 -15.05
N GLN A 340 -14.18 12.36 -16.03
CA GLN A 340 -15.48 12.90 -16.41
C GLN A 340 -16.42 11.78 -16.90
N PHE A 341 -15.93 10.90 -17.76
CA PHE A 341 -16.67 9.70 -18.20
C PHE A 341 -17.06 8.82 -17.00
N HIS A 342 -16.13 8.53 -16.11
CA HIS A 342 -16.42 7.74 -14.91
C HIS A 342 -17.46 8.42 -14.01
N LYS A 343 -17.41 9.74 -13.85
CA LYS A 343 -18.45 10.48 -13.13
C LYS A 343 -19.80 10.39 -13.85
N GLN A 344 -19.82 10.50 -15.17
CA GLN A 344 -21.07 10.47 -15.92
C GLN A 344 -21.75 9.10 -15.90
N PHE A 345 -20.97 8.00 -15.98
CA PHE A 345 -21.51 6.66 -16.21
C PHE A 345 -21.35 5.69 -15.03
N MET A 346 -20.42 5.93 -14.09
CA MET A 346 -20.05 4.98 -13.03
C MET A 346 -20.39 5.45 -11.61
N ILE A 347 -21.04 6.60 -11.42
CA ILE A 347 -21.44 7.11 -10.09
C ILE A 347 -22.37 6.14 -9.31
N GLY A 348 -23.01 5.17 -9.98
CA GLY A 348 -23.79 4.09 -9.36
C GLY A 348 -23.04 2.79 -9.06
N ALA A 349 -21.82 2.61 -9.59
CA ALA A 349 -21.05 1.38 -9.44
C ALA A 349 -20.14 1.45 -8.20
N GLN A 350 -20.56 0.79 -7.13
CA GLN A 350 -19.81 0.76 -5.87
C GLN A 350 -18.49 -0.01 -6.01
N SER A 351 -17.35 0.66 -5.80
CA SER A 351 -16.02 0.03 -5.84
C SER A 351 -15.50 -0.41 -4.46
N ASN A 352 -16.23 -0.14 -3.37
CA ASN A 352 -15.81 -0.44 -2.01
C ASN A 352 -16.87 -1.23 -1.20
N ARG A 353 -16.44 -1.83 -0.08
CA ARG A 353 -17.27 -2.71 0.78
C ARG A 353 -18.31 -1.96 1.64
N ALA A 354 -18.58 -0.68 1.36
CA ALA A 354 -19.34 0.16 2.25
C ALA A 354 -20.87 -0.07 2.17
N GLY A 355 -21.32 -0.93 1.25
CA GLY A 355 -22.72 -1.34 1.11
C GLY A 355 -23.60 -0.26 0.49
N LEU A 356 -24.65 -0.65 -0.25
CA LEU A 356 -25.64 0.30 -0.79
C LEU A 356 -26.13 1.24 0.32
N GLY A 357 -26.00 2.57 0.10
CA GLY A 357 -26.33 3.61 1.09
C GLY A 357 -25.15 4.20 1.86
N SER A 358 -23.90 3.80 1.57
CA SER A 358 -22.71 4.48 2.10
C SER A 358 -22.48 5.84 1.41
N ASN A 359 -22.63 6.92 2.16
CA ASN A 359 -22.32 8.30 1.72
C ASN A 359 -20.82 8.66 1.72
N ARG A 360 -19.88 7.69 1.79
CA ARG A 360 -18.45 8.01 1.62
C ARG A 360 -18.17 8.32 0.14
N LYS A 361 -18.19 9.62 -0.18
CA LYS A 361 -17.70 10.13 -1.47
C LYS A 361 -16.24 9.70 -1.65
N VAL A 362 -15.99 8.83 -2.63
CA VAL A 362 -14.63 8.51 -3.09
C VAL A 362 -14.05 9.79 -3.70
N GLN A 363 -12.83 10.15 -3.32
CA GLN A 363 -12.19 11.35 -3.86
C GLN A 363 -11.74 11.11 -5.30
N ASP A 364 -11.89 12.10 -6.17
CA ASP A 364 -11.46 11.99 -7.58
C ASP A 364 -10.00 11.56 -7.74
N ALA A 365 -9.12 11.97 -6.82
CA ALA A 365 -7.72 11.54 -6.81
C ALA A 365 -7.56 10.02 -6.68
N ASP A 366 -8.43 9.35 -5.89
CA ASP A 366 -8.38 7.91 -5.71
C ASP A 366 -8.85 7.17 -6.97
N ILE A 367 -9.84 7.74 -7.66
CA ILE A 367 -10.32 7.23 -8.95
C ILE A 367 -9.22 7.35 -10.00
N LEU A 368 -8.59 8.52 -10.12
CA LEU A 368 -7.47 8.74 -11.05
C LEU A 368 -6.28 7.82 -10.78
N LYS A 369 -5.92 7.60 -9.50
CA LYS A 369 -4.90 6.62 -9.12
C LYS A 369 -5.29 5.20 -9.51
N SER A 370 -6.58 4.85 -9.43
CA SER A 370 -7.06 3.52 -9.83
C SER A 370 -6.90 3.28 -11.33
N PHE A 371 -7.09 4.31 -12.16
CA PHE A 371 -6.85 4.24 -13.60
C PHE A 371 -5.38 3.97 -13.92
N ILE A 372 -4.46 4.70 -13.27
CA ILE A 372 -3.02 4.43 -13.43
C ILE A 372 -2.70 2.98 -13.04
N ARG A 373 -3.19 2.50 -11.90
CA ARG A 373 -2.98 1.11 -11.49
C ARG A 373 -3.53 0.11 -12.50
N GLN A 374 -4.67 0.41 -13.11
CA GLN A 374 -5.25 -0.45 -14.13
C GLN A 374 -4.35 -0.48 -15.38
N ASP A 375 -3.95 0.68 -15.89
CA ASP A 375 -3.09 0.80 -17.07
C ASP A 375 -1.74 0.10 -16.86
N GLU A 376 -1.13 0.23 -15.67
CA GLU A 376 0.12 -0.47 -15.35
C GLU A 376 -0.10 -1.99 -15.20
N ASN A 377 -1.21 -2.45 -14.62
CA ASN A 377 -1.55 -3.87 -14.59
C ASN A 377 -1.79 -4.46 -15.99
N GLU A 378 -2.38 -3.71 -16.93
CA GLU A 378 -2.52 -4.13 -18.32
C GLU A 378 -1.16 -4.24 -19.01
N LYS A 379 -0.23 -3.30 -18.78
CA LYS A 379 1.16 -3.41 -19.29
C LYS A 379 1.83 -4.68 -18.80
N TYR A 380 1.61 -5.06 -17.54
CA TYR A 380 2.14 -6.30 -16.99
C TYR A 380 1.53 -7.55 -17.63
N LYS A 381 0.24 -7.54 -17.97
CA LYS A 381 -0.39 -8.64 -18.72
C LYS A 381 0.19 -8.77 -20.12
N ILE A 382 0.29 -7.66 -20.85
CA ILE A 382 0.87 -7.62 -22.20
C ILE A 382 2.32 -8.14 -22.17
N HIS A 383 3.11 -7.71 -21.18
CA HIS A 383 4.46 -8.24 -21.00
C HIS A 383 4.47 -9.76 -20.79
N ALA A 384 3.63 -10.27 -19.88
CA ALA A 384 3.56 -11.69 -19.58
C ALA A 384 3.06 -12.53 -20.77
N MET A 385 2.17 -12.01 -21.62
CA MET A 385 1.73 -12.70 -22.85
C MET A 385 2.90 -13.00 -23.80
N ASN A 386 3.97 -12.18 -23.76
CA ASN A 386 5.17 -12.38 -24.57
C ASN A 386 6.18 -13.34 -23.93
N LEU A 387 5.91 -13.85 -22.72
CA LEU A 387 6.77 -14.81 -22.02
C LEU A 387 6.25 -16.24 -22.23
N GLU A 388 7.15 -17.18 -22.51
CA GLU A 388 6.78 -18.59 -22.73
C GLU A 388 6.45 -19.33 -21.42
N MET A 389 7.14 -18.99 -20.32
CA MET A 389 7.05 -19.73 -19.06
C MET A 389 6.33 -18.98 -17.93
N GLN A 390 6.54 -17.67 -17.82
CA GLN A 390 6.04 -16.85 -16.70
C GLN A 390 4.63 -16.28 -16.96
N ASN A 391 3.85 -16.93 -17.82
CA ASN A 391 2.53 -16.47 -18.25
C ASN A 391 1.35 -17.24 -17.61
N GLU A 392 1.60 -18.37 -16.93
CA GLU A 392 0.54 -19.26 -16.37
C GLU A 392 -0.49 -18.53 -15.49
N TRP A 393 -0.12 -17.41 -14.88
CA TRP A 393 -0.99 -16.65 -13.99
C TRP A 393 -2.15 -15.95 -14.73
N LEU A 394 -2.05 -15.78 -16.05
CA LEU A 394 -3.08 -15.19 -16.90
C LEU A 394 -4.32 -16.09 -16.98
N ASP A 395 -4.12 -17.42 -16.98
CA ASP A 395 -5.20 -18.39 -17.22
C ASP A 395 -5.90 -18.84 -15.95
N ILE A 396 -5.26 -18.66 -14.78
CA ILE A 396 -5.76 -19.22 -13.51
C ILE A 396 -6.70 -18.29 -12.74
N GLY A 397 -6.82 -17.01 -13.14
CA GLY A 397 -7.62 -16.01 -12.42
C GLY A 397 -9.12 -16.34 -12.29
N ASP A 398 -9.64 -17.12 -13.23
CA ASP A 398 -11.06 -17.46 -13.30
C ASP A 398 -11.49 -18.51 -12.27
N PHE A 399 -10.57 -19.34 -11.81
CA PHE A 399 -10.87 -20.42 -10.87
C PHE A 399 -9.96 -20.45 -9.63
N CYS A 400 -8.89 -19.64 -9.58
CA CYS A 400 -8.02 -19.52 -8.41
C CYS A 400 -8.24 -18.21 -7.65
N ILE A 401 -7.88 -18.24 -6.37
CA ILE A 401 -7.85 -17.07 -5.48
C ILE A 401 -6.38 -16.76 -5.18
N PRO A 402 -5.92 -15.52 -5.41
CA PRO A 402 -4.55 -15.12 -5.09
C PRO A 402 -4.23 -15.28 -3.60
N LEU A 403 -3.00 -15.70 -3.31
CA LEU A 403 -2.52 -15.81 -1.95
C LEU A 403 -2.31 -14.43 -1.33
N ALA A 404 -2.88 -14.20 -0.14
CA ALA A 404 -2.69 -12.97 0.60
C ALA A 404 -1.29 -12.91 1.25
N LEU A 405 -0.35 -12.26 0.58
CA LEU A 405 1.03 -12.08 1.06
C LEU A 405 1.12 -10.92 2.07
N LYS A 406 0.68 -11.16 3.32
CA LYS A 406 0.74 -10.17 4.40
C LYS A 406 2.12 -10.13 5.02
N TRP A 407 2.64 -8.93 5.28
CA TRP A 407 3.95 -8.74 5.91
C TRP A 407 4.11 -9.45 7.25
N ARG A 408 3.08 -9.46 8.11
CA ARG A 408 3.12 -10.21 9.38
C ARG A 408 3.40 -11.69 9.12
N THR A 409 2.69 -12.29 8.18
CA THR A 409 2.86 -13.70 7.80
C THR A 409 4.24 -13.95 7.20
N LEU A 410 4.71 -13.07 6.32
CA LEU A 410 6.02 -13.19 5.68
C LEU A 410 7.20 -13.05 6.66
N ILE A 411 7.08 -12.21 7.68
CA ILE A 411 8.14 -11.93 8.65
C ILE A 411 8.17 -12.96 9.78
N TYR A 412 7.01 -13.36 10.29
CA TYR A 412 6.92 -14.16 11.52
C TYR A 412 6.50 -15.61 11.28
N ASP A 413 5.66 -15.88 10.27
CA ASP A 413 5.09 -17.21 10.08
C ASP A 413 5.82 -18.02 8.99
N TRP A 414 6.46 -17.37 8.03
CA TRP A 414 7.16 -18.00 6.91
C TRP A 414 8.67 -17.91 7.11
N SER A 415 9.38 -18.98 6.72
CA SER A 415 10.84 -18.91 6.61
C SER A 415 11.24 -18.20 5.30
N PRO A 416 12.40 -17.53 5.25
CA PRO A 416 12.90 -16.93 4.01
C PRO A 416 13.04 -17.95 2.87
N ALA A 417 13.41 -19.19 3.19
CA ALA A 417 13.52 -20.27 2.22
C ALA A 417 12.16 -20.69 1.64
N LEU A 418 11.10 -20.70 2.45
CA LEU A 418 9.74 -20.99 2.00
C LEU A 418 9.21 -19.90 1.06
N LEU A 419 9.46 -18.62 1.38
CA LEU A 419 9.11 -17.50 0.50
C LEU A 419 9.88 -17.58 -0.82
N LYS A 420 11.19 -17.79 -0.78
CA LYS A 420 12.04 -17.99 -1.96
C LYS A 420 11.52 -19.14 -2.82
N PHE A 421 11.15 -20.27 -2.20
CA PHE A 421 10.55 -21.39 -2.90
C PHE A 421 9.22 -21.00 -3.56
N TYR A 422 8.30 -20.36 -2.85
CA TYR A 422 7.01 -19.94 -3.38
C TYR A 422 7.16 -19.04 -4.62
N LEU A 423 7.97 -17.98 -4.51
CA LEU A 423 8.14 -17.01 -5.59
C LEU A 423 8.70 -17.67 -6.86
N ASN A 424 9.75 -18.49 -6.72
CA ASN A 424 10.38 -19.13 -7.87
C ASN A 424 9.60 -20.34 -8.40
N ALA A 425 8.87 -21.07 -7.55
CA ALA A 425 7.96 -22.12 -7.99
C ALA A 425 6.78 -21.55 -8.78
N PHE A 426 6.28 -20.38 -8.38
CA PHE A 426 5.24 -19.68 -9.10
C PHE A 426 5.73 -19.20 -10.48
N GLN A 427 6.96 -18.68 -10.55
CA GLN A 427 7.61 -18.16 -11.76
C GLN A 427 8.29 -19.23 -12.63
N MET A 428 8.19 -20.51 -12.28
CA MET A 428 8.85 -21.61 -13.01
C MET A 428 10.36 -21.45 -13.14
N THR A 429 11.00 -20.82 -12.15
CA THR A 429 12.44 -20.52 -12.10
C THR A 429 13.16 -21.28 -10.99
N LEU A 430 12.55 -22.33 -10.44
CA LEU A 430 13.25 -23.23 -9.53
C LEU A 430 14.44 -23.89 -10.24
N PRO A 431 15.55 -24.17 -9.54
CA PRO A 431 16.68 -24.92 -10.09
C PRO A 431 16.32 -26.42 -10.22
N ASP A 432 15.34 -26.73 -11.06
CA ASP A 432 15.00 -28.08 -11.49
C ASP A 432 15.87 -28.49 -12.68
N GLN A 433 15.90 -29.79 -13.01
CA GLN A 433 16.82 -30.31 -14.01
C GLN A 433 16.61 -29.66 -15.38
N SER A 434 15.37 -29.38 -15.76
CA SER A 434 15.08 -28.70 -17.03
C SER A 434 15.62 -27.27 -17.05
N ASN A 435 15.52 -26.55 -15.95
CA ASN A 435 16.07 -25.21 -15.82
C ASN A 435 17.61 -25.22 -15.72
N LEU A 436 18.21 -26.18 -15.02
CA LEU A 436 19.66 -26.32 -14.94
C LEU A 436 20.28 -26.58 -16.32
N VAL A 437 19.65 -27.41 -17.15
CA VAL A 437 20.06 -27.58 -18.56
C VAL A 437 19.91 -26.28 -19.34
N ARG A 438 18.78 -25.59 -19.19
CA ARG A 438 18.55 -24.28 -19.85
C ARG A 438 19.58 -23.23 -19.45
N TRP A 439 20.08 -23.27 -18.22
CA TRP A 439 21.10 -22.35 -17.71
C TRP A 439 22.53 -22.82 -17.96
N GLY A 440 22.73 -23.91 -18.70
CA GLY A 440 24.06 -24.46 -19.00
C GLY A 440 24.80 -24.99 -17.76
N LYS A 441 24.07 -25.37 -16.71
CA LYS A 441 24.62 -25.91 -15.46
C LYS A 441 24.57 -27.43 -15.38
N SER A 442 23.84 -28.09 -16.28
CA SER A 442 23.72 -29.54 -16.38
C SER A 442 23.51 -29.95 -17.84
N THR A 443 23.82 -31.19 -18.18
CA THR A 443 23.57 -31.80 -19.50
C THR A 443 22.38 -32.76 -19.47
N GLU A 444 22.12 -33.40 -18.34
CA GLU A 444 21.00 -34.33 -18.18
C GLU A 444 19.71 -33.58 -17.94
N LYS A 445 18.63 -33.93 -18.65
CA LYS A 445 17.29 -33.30 -18.48
C LYS A 445 16.31 -34.18 -17.71
N THR A 446 16.70 -35.40 -17.36
CA THR A 446 15.87 -36.41 -16.72
C THR A 446 15.65 -36.11 -15.24
N CYS A 447 14.55 -36.60 -14.69
CA CYS A 447 14.23 -36.45 -13.28
C CYS A 447 15.21 -37.23 -12.40
N TYR A 448 15.86 -36.57 -11.45
CA TYR A 448 16.80 -37.20 -10.50
C TYR A 448 16.16 -38.27 -9.60
N ILE A 449 14.84 -38.23 -9.37
CA ILE A 449 14.16 -39.27 -8.58
C ILE A 449 13.88 -40.51 -9.44
N CYS A 450 13.23 -40.33 -10.60
CA CYS A 450 12.68 -41.46 -11.33
C CYS A 450 13.45 -41.85 -12.60
N GLY A 451 14.45 -41.07 -13.00
CA GLY A 451 15.30 -41.28 -14.18
C GLY A 451 14.59 -41.23 -15.55
N LYS A 452 13.25 -41.16 -15.59
CA LYS A 452 12.45 -41.37 -16.81
C LYS A 452 11.98 -40.09 -17.48
N ALA A 453 11.20 -39.28 -16.77
CA ALA A 453 10.57 -38.08 -17.34
C ALA A 453 11.50 -36.86 -17.26
N VAL A 454 11.15 -35.79 -17.97
CA VAL A 454 11.84 -34.49 -17.87
C VAL A 454 11.70 -33.95 -16.43
N GLY A 455 12.84 -33.66 -15.79
CA GLY A 455 12.94 -33.23 -14.40
C GLY A 455 12.50 -31.79 -14.15
N THR A 456 11.27 -31.44 -14.50
CA THR A 456 10.68 -30.12 -14.24
C THR A 456 10.11 -30.01 -12.83
N ALA A 457 9.99 -28.79 -12.27
CA ALA A 457 9.26 -28.57 -11.02
C ALA A 457 7.82 -29.11 -11.06
N LYS A 458 7.13 -29.03 -12.22
CA LYS A 458 5.80 -29.63 -12.41
C LYS A 458 5.83 -31.14 -12.23
N HIS A 459 6.79 -31.82 -12.85
CA HIS A 459 6.95 -33.26 -12.67
C HIS A 459 7.26 -33.62 -11.21
N LEU A 460 8.18 -32.91 -10.57
CA LEU A 460 8.61 -33.24 -9.21
C LEU A 460 7.54 -33.00 -8.14
N LEU A 461 6.72 -31.97 -8.31
CA LEU A 461 5.73 -31.61 -7.29
C LEU A 461 4.41 -32.38 -7.43
N VAL A 462 4.07 -32.90 -8.62
CA VAL A 462 2.78 -33.59 -8.82
C VAL A 462 2.81 -34.78 -9.79
N GLY A 463 3.84 -34.93 -10.63
CA GLY A 463 3.84 -35.89 -11.75
C GLY A 463 4.77 -37.10 -11.58
N CYS A 464 5.67 -37.11 -10.61
CA CYS A 464 6.65 -38.19 -10.44
C CYS A 464 6.03 -39.42 -9.78
N LYS A 465 6.04 -40.56 -10.49
CA LYS A 465 5.47 -41.83 -10.00
C LYS A 465 6.20 -42.38 -8.77
N VAL A 466 7.52 -42.27 -8.70
CA VAL A 466 8.29 -42.72 -7.53
C VAL A 466 7.94 -41.91 -6.27
N LEU A 467 7.67 -40.61 -6.41
CA LEU A 467 7.21 -39.76 -5.30
C LEU A 467 5.75 -40.04 -4.90
N LEU A 468 4.93 -40.45 -5.85
CA LEU A 468 3.57 -40.94 -5.59
C LEU A 468 3.62 -42.25 -4.80
N ASP A 469 4.37 -43.24 -5.29
CA ASP A 469 4.46 -44.59 -4.70
C ASP A 469 5.13 -44.56 -3.31
N SER A 470 6.04 -43.61 -3.05
CA SER A 470 6.63 -43.37 -1.72
C SER A 470 5.73 -42.58 -0.75
N GLY A 471 4.50 -42.23 -1.17
CA GLY A 471 3.50 -41.56 -0.31
C GLY A 471 3.78 -40.08 -0.03
N GLN A 472 4.72 -39.44 -0.72
CA GLN A 472 5.07 -38.04 -0.45
C GLN A 472 3.95 -37.08 -0.84
N TYR A 473 3.24 -37.38 -1.93
CA TYR A 473 2.05 -36.60 -2.32
C TYR A 473 0.89 -36.80 -1.35
N SER A 474 0.69 -38.02 -0.84
CA SER A 474 -0.31 -38.33 0.19
C SER A 474 -0.03 -37.53 1.45
N ARG A 475 1.22 -37.50 1.94
CA ARG A 475 1.60 -36.67 3.10
C ARG A 475 1.26 -35.18 2.94
N ARG A 476 1.44 -34.61 1.74
CA ARG A 476 1.03 -33.23 1.45
C ARG A 476 -0.49 -33.10 1.45
N HIS A 477 -1.19 -34.04 0.83
CA HIS A 477 -2.66 -34.09 0.79
C HIS A 477 -3.23 -34.18 2.20
N ASP A 478 -2.81 -35.13 3.02
CA ASP A 478 -3.25 -35.32 4.41
C ASP A 478 -3.05 -34.05 5.23
N ARG A 479 -1.91 -33.36 5.06
CA ARG A 479 -1.63 -32.10 5.76
C ARG A 479 -2.60 -30.99 5.41
N VAL A 480 -3.06 -30.95 4.16
CA VAL A 480 -4.09 -30.01 3.70
C VAL A 480 -5.46 -30.44 4.21
N LEU A 481 -5.74 -31.73 4.14
CA LEU A 481 -7.00 -32.34 4.56
C LEU A 481 -7.28 -32.11 6.05
N GLU A 482 -6.28 -32.23 6.92
CA GLU A 482 -6.42 -31.95 8.34
C GLU A 482 -6.85 -30.50 8.62
N VAL A 483 -6.32 -29.52 7.87
CA VAL A 483 -6.75 -28.12 8.04
C VAL A 483 -8.19 -27.91 7.54
N ILE A 484 -8.61 -28.62 6.48
CA ILE A 484 -10.00 -28.61 6.02
C ILE A 484 -10.91 -29.26 7.07
N ARG A 485 -10.51 -30.38 7.67
CA ARG A 485 -11.22 -31.04 8.77
C ARG A 485 -11.45 -30.08 9.94
N GLU A 486 -10.44 -29.32 10.34
CA GLU A 486 -10.60 -28.31 11.39
C GLU A 486 -11.68 -27.27 11.03
N ALA A 487 -11.69 -26.81 9.77
CA ALA A 487 -12.68 -25.84 9.30
C ALA A 487 -14.10 -26.40 9.31
N VAL A 488 -14.24 -27.65 8.87
CA VAL A 488 -15.50 -28.42 8.90
C VAL A 488 -15.97 -28.63 10.34
N SER A 489 -15.07 -29.07 11.24
CA SER A 489 -15.36 -29.32 12.66
C SER A 489 -15.80 -28.04 13.37
N LEU A 490 -15.13 -26.91 13.10
CA LEU A 490 -15.56 -25.61 13.60
C LEU A 490 -16.96 -25.24 13.10
N SER A 491 -17.27 -25.53 11.84
CA SER A 491 -18.58 -25.23 11.25
C SER A 491 -19.69 -26.06 11.90
N VAL A 492 -19.46 -27.36 12.12
CA VAL A 492 -20.38 -28.26 12.82
C VAL A 492 -20.60 -27.82 14.27
N ALA A 493 -19.54 -27.56 15.02
CA ALA A 493 -19.64 -27.11 16.42
C ALA A 493 -20.44 -25.80 16.55
N ARG A 494 -20.29 -24.88 15.59
CA ARG A 494 -21.07 -23.63 15.54
C ARG A 494 -22.54 -23.91 15.24
N ALA A 495 -22.84 -24.77 14.27
CA ALA A 495 -24.21 -25.14 13.94
C ALA A 495 -24.94 -25.78 15.13
N GLN A 496 -24.27 -26.68 15.86
CA GLN A 496 -24.81 -27.31 17.07
C GLN A 496 -25.08 -26.29 18.18
N LYS A 497 -24.15 -25.36 18.44
CA LYS A 497 -24.33 -24.31 19.46
C LYS A 497 -25.49 -23.36 19.14
N GLU A 498 -25.72 -23.06 17.86
CA GLU A 498 -26.84 -22.20 17.46
C GLU A 498 -28.21 -22.85 17.72
N ILE A 499 -28.32 -24.17 17.66
CA ILE A 499 -29.55 -24.89 18.00
C ILE A 499 -29.84 -24.78 19.50
N THR A 500 -28.81 -24.95 20.34
CA THR A 500 -28.96 -24.85 21.81
C THR A 500 -29.27 -23.43 22.32
N THR A 501 -28.96 -22.38 21.55
CA THR A 501 -29.13 -20.97 21.96
C THR A 501 -30.39 -20.32 21.41
N ASN A 502 -31.22 -21.04 20.66
CA ASN A 502 -32.49 -20.55 20.13
C ASN A 502 -33.66 -20.56 21.13
N GLU A 503 -33.40 -20.72 22.43
CA GLU A 503 -34.33 -20.26 23.48
C GLU A 503 -34.46 -18.74 23.37
N ARG A 504 -35.59 -18.28 22.84
CA ARG A 504 -35.83 -16.89 22.43
C ARG A 504 -35.73 -15.93 23.61
N SER A 505 -34.67 -15.13 23.69
CA SER A 505 -34.69 -13.88 24.45
C SER A 505 -35.06 -12.71 23.52
N VAL A 506 -36.24 -12.12 23.71
CA VAL A 506 -36.61 -10.87 23.05
C VAL A 506 -35.83 -9.73 23.70
N GLY A 507 -34.87 -9.16 22.99
CA GLY A 507 -34.15 -7.98 23.44
C GLY A 507 -35.04 -6.74 23.32
N PHE A 508 -35.58 -6.25 24.42
CA PHE A 508 -36.27 -4.96 24.46
C PHE A 508 -35.28 -3.82 24.18
N VAL A 509 -35.54 -3.04 23.14
CA VAL A 509 -34.80 -1.80 22.85
C VAL A 509 -35.54 -0.66 23.53
N ARG A 510 -34.86 0.13 24.36
CA ARG A 510 -35.48 1.28 25.04
C ARG A 510 -35.89 2.35 24.02
N GLU A 511 -37.01 3.00 24.29
CA GLU A 511 -37.48 4.15 23.52
C GLU A 511 -36.37 5.23 23.41
N GLY A 512 -36.15 5.74 22.20
CA GLY A 512 -35.06 6.68 21.90
C GLY A 512 -33.69 6.06 21.58
N THR A 513 -33.51 4.74 21.71
CA THR A 513 -32.26 4.06 21.29
C THR A 513 -32.40 3.37 19.93
N ARG A 514 -31.41 3.56 19.04
CA ARG A 514 -31.37 2.86 17.75
C ARG A 514 -31.08 1.37 17.97
N ALA A 515 -31.95 0.50 17.46
CA ALA A 515 -31.67 -0.93 17.37
C ALA A 515 -30.37 -1.17 16.59
N THR A 516 -29.41 -1.89 17.18
CA THR A 516 -28.25 -2.39 16.45
C THR A 516 -28.75 -3.34 15.37
N LYS A 517 -28.51 -3.01 14.08
CA LYS A 517 -28.79 -3.93 12.97
C LYS A 517 -28.07 -5.25 13.25
N SER A 518 -28.82 -6.32 13.51
CA SER A 518 -28.24 -7.66 13.56
C SER A 518 -27.69 -7.96 12.18
N ASN A 519 -26.39 -8.26 12.08
CA ASN A 519 -25.83 -8.76 10.82
C ASN A 519 -26.65 -9.98 10.38
N VAL A 520 -27.14 -9.96 9.14
CA VAL A 520 -27.77 -11.14 8.54
C VAL A 520 -26.78 -12.29 8.66
N LYS A 521 -27.17 -13.34 9.40
CA LYS A 521 -26.29 -14.49 9.62
C LYS A 521 -26.03 -15.17 8.26
N PRO A 522 -24.80 -15.61 7.99
CA PRO A 522 -24.50 -16.33 6.76
C PRO A 522 -25.34 -17.59 6.68
N TYR A 523 -25.84 -17.89 5.48
CA TYR A 523 -26.45 -19.18 5.16
C TYR A 523 -25.46 -20.32 5.44
N SER A 524 -25.95 -21.44 5.97
CA SER A 524 -25.15 -22.64 6.23
C SER A 524 -25.95 -23.88 5.90
N ILE A 525 -25.38 -24.80 5.14
CA ILE A 525 -25.96 -26.12 4.85
C ILE A 525 -26.03 -27.02 6.08
N LEU A 526 -25.27 -26.70 7.14
CA LEU A 526 -25.24 -27.44 8.41
C LEU A 526 -26.31 -26.98 9.39
N LYS A 527 -27.01 -25.89 9.08
CA LYS A 527 -28.06 -25.34 9.95
C LYS A 527 -29.23 -26.32 10.04
N ALA A 528 -29.81 -26.44 11.24
CA ALA A 528 -31.01 -27.23 11.56
C ALA A 528 -30.84 -28.70 11.98
N ALA A 529 -29.62 -29.23 12.11
CA ALA A 529 -29.38 -30.53 12.75
C ALA A 529 -28.29 -30.45 13.83
N SER A 530 -28.51 -31.17 14.93
CA SER A 530 -27.52 -31.37 16.00
C SER A 530 -26.71 -32.66 15.84
N ASP A 531 -27.12 -33.58 14.96
CA ASP A 531 -26.62 -34.94 14.82
C ASP A 531 -25.53 -35.12 13.73
N TRP A 532 -24.95 -34.03 13.26
CA TRP A 532 -23.89 -34.08 12.25
C TRP A 532 -22.72 -34.94 12.71
N THR A 533 -22.41 -35.97 11.94
CA THR A 533 -21.25 -36.84 12.13
C THR A 533 -20.24 -36.57 11.02
N ILE A 534 -18.96 -36.49 11.37
CA ILE A 534 -17.86 -36.28 10.42
C ILE A 534 -17.06 -37.58 10.35
N MET A 535 -16.90 -38.14 9.16
CA MET A 535 -16.03 -39.27 8.87
C MET A 535 -14.92 -38.84 7.90
N MET A 536 -13.76 -39.43 8.05
CA MET A 536 -12.57 -39.15 7.26
C MET A 536 -11.92 -40.43 6.77
N ASP A 537 -11.47 -40.40 5.53
CA ASP A 537 -10.89 -41.61 4.92
C ASP A 537 -9.63 -42.11 5.64
N THR A 538 -8.91 -41.20 6.30
CA THR A 538 -7.69 -41.51 7.05
C THR A 538 -7.92 -42.25 8.38
N TYR A 539 -9.12 -42.21 8.96
CA TYR A 539 -9.38 -42.74 10.31
C TYR A 539 -10.38 -43.90 10.34
N GLU A 540 -11.57 -43.73 9.79
CA GLU A 540 -12.51 -44.85 9.63
C GLU A 540 -12.23 -45.57 8.30
N LYS A 541 -12.68 -46.81 8.10
CA LYS A 541 -12.41 -47.58 6.86
C LYS A 541 -13.66 -48.04 6.09
N GLN A 542 -14.85 -47.77 6.62
CA GLN A 542 -16.13 -48.20 6.04
C GLN A 542 -17.16 -47.09 6.17
N ASN A 543 -18.02 -46.94 5.16
CA ASN A 543 -19.19 -46.06 5.22
C ASN A 543 -20.24 -46.65 6.18
N PRO A 544 -21.11 -45.84 6.80
CA PRO A 544 -22.20 -46.37 7.61
C PRO A 544 -23.14 -47.21 6.75
N GLU A 545 -23.26 -48.50 7.08
CA GLU A 545 -24.05 -49.48 6.31
C GLU A 545 -25.52 -49.04 6.13
N ASP A 546 -26.05 -48.28 7.09
CA ASP A 546 -27.41 -47.74 7.07
C ASP A 546 -27.62 -46.56 6.11
N ILE A 547 -26.53 -46.00 5.56
CA ILE A 547 -26.56 -44.84 4.65
C ILE A 547 -26.18 -45.28 3.22
N CYS A 548 -25.08 -46.02 3.08
CA CYS A 548 -24.57 -46.47 1.79
C CYS A 548 -23.61 -47.65 1.95
N ALA A 549 -23.80 -48.70 1.14
CA ALA A 549 -22.95 -49.90 1.12
C ALA A 549 -21.80 -49.80 0.10
N SER A 550 -21.70 -48.69 -0.65
CA SER A 550 -20.69 -48.49 -1.68
C SER A 550 -19.26 -48.45 -1.11
N ALA A 551 -18.32 -49.03 -1.86
CA ALA A 551 -16.89 -48.98 -1.57
C ALA A 551 -16.24 -47.62 -1.93
N SER A 552 -16.93 -46.75 -2.68
CA SER A 552 -16.38 -45.45 -3.06
C SER A 552 -16.48 -44.47 -1.89
N ARG A 553 -15.36 -43.86 -1.50
CA ARG A 553 -15.30 -42.98 -0.34
C ARG A 553 -14.59 -41.66 -0.64
N PRO A 554 -15.26 -40.51 -0.40
CA PRO A 554 -14.61 -39.22 -0.47
C PRO A 554 -13.72 -38.99 0.76
N ASP A 555 -12.76 -38.07 0.66
CA ASP A 555 -11.81 -37.78 1.74
C ASP A 555 -12.49 -37.37 3.06
N ILE A 556 -13.58 -36.59 2.99
CA ILE A 556 -14.44 -36.27 4.13
C ILE A 556 -15.90 -36.57 3.76
N PHE A 557 -16.57 -37.30 4.64
CA PHE A 557 -17.98 -37.66 4.52
C PHE A 557 -18.72 -37.17 5.76
N LEU A 558 -19.62 -36.21 5.58
CA LEU A 558 -20.51 -35.73 6.64
C LEU A 558 -21.93 -36.18 6.39
N PHE A 559 -22.66 -36.51 7.44
CA PHE A 559 -24.08 -36.80 7.32
C PHE A 559 -24.88 -36.38 8.56
N SER A 560 -26.16 -36.11 8.33
CA SER A 560 -27.20 -35.98 9.35
C SER A 560 -28.34 -36.93 8.99
N ARG A 561 -28.70 -37.79 9.95
CA ARG A 561 -29.84 -38.71 9.81
C ARG A 561 -31.16 -37.96 9.98
N ILE A 562 -31.17 -36.93 10.82
CA ILE A 562 -32.34 -36.07 11.07
C ILE A 562 -32.71 -35.28 9.81
N LEU A 563 -31.74 -34.60 9.19
CA LEU A 563 -32.00 -33.83 7.97
C LEU A 563 -32.02 -34.67 6.70
N LYS A 564 -31.68 -35.97 6.79
CA LYS A 564 -31.42 -36.84 5.64
C LYS A 564 -30.55 -36.12 4.62
N ARG A 565 -29.39 -35.63 5.06
CA ARG A 565 -28.43 -34.90 4.22
C ARG A 565 -27.03 -35.46 4.36
N VAL A 566 -26.31 -35.53 3.25
CA VAL A 566 -24.91 -35.94 3.16
C VAL A 566 -24.11 -34.83 2.48
N VAL A 567 -22.95 -34.50 3.04
CA VAL A 567 -21.96 -33.61 2.43
C VAL A 567 -20.69 -34.41 2.16
N MET A 568 -20.28 -34.49 0.91
CA MET A 568 -19.10 -35.21 0.47
C MET A 568 -18.04 -34.20 0.03
N ILE A 569 -16.82 -34.32 0.54
CA ILE A 569 -15.71 -33.42 0.19
C ILE A 569 -14.55 -34.27 -0.31
N GLU A 570 -14.15 -34.03 -1.55
CA GLU A 570 -12.98 -34.65 -2.17
C GLU A 570 -11.91 -33.58 -2.41
N LEU A 571 -10.75 -33.74 -1.77
CA LEU A 571 -9.60 -32.87 -1.93
C LEU A 571 -8.69 -33.37 -3.05
N THR A 572 -8.31 -32.46 -3.94
CA THR A 572 -7.21 -32.70 -4.89
C THR A 572 -6.14 -31.62 -4.75
N VAL A 573 -4.87 -32.02 -4.83
CA VAL A 573 -3.71 -31.09 -4.75
C VAL A 573 -2.93 -31.06 -6.08
N PRO A 574 -3.45 -30.44 -7.15
CA PRO A 574 -2.90 -30.57 -8.50
C PRO A 574 -1.88 -29.49 -8.86
N TRP A 575 -1.33 -29.57 -10.07
CA TRP A 575 -0.79 -28.37 -10.72
C TRP A 575 -1.94 -27.42 -11.04
N LYS A 576 -1.78 -26.11 -10.81
CA LYS A 576 -2.90 -25.16 -10.85
C LYS A 576 -3.66 -25.16 -12.18
N THR A 577 -2.97 -25.27 -13.31
CA THR A 577 -3.62 -25.29 -14.63
C THR A 577 -4.44 -26.56 -14.88
N ASN A 578 -4.25 -27.61 -14.08
CA ASN A 578 -5.04 -28.84 -14.16
C ASN A 578 -6.34 -28.79 -13.32
N ILE A 579 -6.55 -27.74 -12.50
CA ILE A 579 -7.70 -27.65 -11.60
C ILE A 579 -9.04 -27.92 -12.31
N PRO A 580 -9.37 -27.28 -13.46
CA PRO A 580 -10.66 -27.51 -14.12
C PRO A 580 -10.84 -28.96 -14.60
N LYS A 581 -9.76 -29.58 -15.07
CA LYS A 581 -9.76 -30.97 -15.54
C LYS A 581 -9.99 -31.93 -14.38
N ASP A 582 -9.22 -31.77 -13.31
CA ASP A 582 -9.29 -32.65 -12.15
C ASP A 582 -10.64 -32.52 -11.42
N HIS A 583 -11.20 -31.31 -11.35
CA HIS A 583 -12.54 -31.07 -10.82
C HIS A 583 -13.60 -31.92 -11.53
N THR A 584 -13.64 -31.86 -12.86
CA THR A 584 -14.58 -32.65 -13.69
C THR A 584 -14.41 -34.15 -13.47
N ILE A 585 -13.16 -34.65 -13.42
CA ILE A 585 -12.87 -36.07 -13.18
C ILE A 585 -13.42 -36.51 -11.82
N LYS A 586 -13.21 -35.71 -10.77
CA LYS A 586 -13.64 -36.05 -9.41
C LYS A 586 -15.15 -35.97 -9.23
N VAL A 587 -15.82 -34.99 -9.83
CA VAL A 587 -17.29 -34.92 -9.85
C VAL A 587 -17.87 -36.17 -10.51
N ASN A 588 -17.34 -36.57 -11.67
CA ASN A 588 -17.81 -37.75 -12.39
C ASN A 588 -17.52 -39.06 -11.63
N LYS A 589 -16.39 -39.15 -10.90
CA LYS A 589 -16.04 -40.32 -10.08
C LYS A 589 -17.14 -40.68 -9.07
N TYR A 590 -17.78 -39.69 -8.48
CA TYR A 590 -18.80 -39.89 -7.43
C TYR A 590 -20.24 -39.83 -7.94
N TYR A 591 -20.46 -39.74 -9.25
CA TYR A 591 -21.79 -39.65 -9.83
C TYR A 591 -22.71 -40.82 -9.41
N GLU A 592 -22.23 -42.07 -9.53
CA GLU A 592 -23.02 -43.23 -9.11
C GLU A 592 -23.32 -43.26 -7.61
N LEU A 593 -22.35 -42.84 -6.78
CA LEU A 593 -22.53 -42.74 -5.33
C LEU A 593 -23.59 -41.69 -4.97
N THR A 594 -23.58 -40.53 -5.65
CA THR A 594 -24.60 -39.49 -5.45
C THR A 594 -26.00 -39.99 -5.82
N ASN A 595 -26.11 -40.79 -6.89
CA ASN A 595 -27.38 -41.40 -7.30
C ASN A 595 -27.89 -42.42 -6.28
N GLU A 596 -27.01 -43.28 -5.75
CA GLU A 596 -27.36 -44.25 -4.70
C GLU A 596 -27.88 -43.55 -3.44
N LEU A 597 -27.15 -42.55 -2.94
CA LEU A 597 -27.56 -41.78 -1.76
C LEU A 597 -28.89 -41.05 -1.98
N THR A 598 -29.12 -40.53 -3.18
CA THR A 598 -30.39 -39.89 -3.55
C THR A 598 -31.54 -40.90 -3.58
N ARG A 599 -31.31 -42.12 -4.09
CA ARG A 599 -32.30 -43.23 -4.01
C ARG A 599 -32.59 -43.61 -2.56
N ASN A 600 -31.60 -43.54 -1.68
CA ASN A 600 -31.75 -43.73 -0.22
C ASN A 600 -32.40 -42.51 0.49
N ARG A 601 -32.96 -41.57 -0.27
CA ARG A 601 -33.69 -40.37 0.20
C ARG A 601 -32.82 -39.37 0.96
N PHE A 602 -31.53 -39.33 0.68
CA PHE A 602 -30.65 -38.26 1.19
C PHE A 602 -30.51 -37.12 0.18
N VAL A 603 -30.47 -35.89 0.67
CA VAL A 603 -29.99 -34.73 -0.08
C VAL A 603 -28.46 -34.75 -0.08
N VAL A 604 -27.83 -34.67 -1.24
CA VAL A 604 -26.38 -34.85 -1.38
C VAL A 604 -25.73 -33.57 -1.88
N ASP A 605 -24.79 -33.03 -1.11
CA ASP A 605 -23.93 -31.90 -1.49
C ASP A 605 -22.50 -32.43 -1.76
N LEU A 606 -22.09 -32.53 -3.03
CA LEU A 606 -20.74 -32.97 -3.42
C LEU A 606 -19.83 -31.76 -3.70
N TYR A 607 -18.71 -31.69 -3.00
CA TYR A 607 -17.67 -30.68 -3.17
C TYR A 607 -16.35 -31.31 -3.58
N ALA A 608 -16.05 -31.28 -4.88
CA ALA A 608 -14.68 -31.44 -5.36
C ALA A 608 -13.93 -30.12 -5.11
N VAL A 609 -12.92 -30.13 -4.23
CA VAL A 609 -12.16 -28.95 -3.83
C VAL A 609 -10.68 -29.10 -4.18
N GLU A 610 -10.10 -28.03 -4.73
CA GLU A 610 -8.74 -28.06 -5.21
C GLU A 610 -7.84 -27.03 -4.50
N VAL A 611 -6.63 -27.46 -4.18
CA VAL A 611 -5.57 -26.60 -3.68
C VAL A 611 -4.33 -26.84 -4.52
N GLY A 612 -3.90 -25.85 -5.29
CA GLY A 612 -2.73 -26.01 -6.14
C GLY A 612 -1.47 -26.33 -5.31
N ALA A 613 -0.63 -27.23 -5.81
CA ALA A 613 0.59 -27.69 -5.13
C ALA A 613 1.54 -26.55 -4.71
N ARG A 614 1.50 -25.40 -5.38
CA ARG A 614 2.29 -24.20 -5.03
C ARG A 614 1.56 -23.26 -4.05
N GLY A 615 0.56 -23.75 -3.31
CA GLY A 615 -0.17 -23.00 -2.28
C GLY A 615 -1.24 -22.03 -2.80
N ILE A 616 -1.69 -22.13 -4.06
CA ILE A 616 -2.79 -21.28 -4.55
C ILE A 616 -4.11 -22.03 -4.38
N THR A 617 -5.08 -21.43 -3.70
CA THR A 617 -6.39 -22.04 -3.41
C THR A 617 -7.37 -21.81 -4.56
N ALA A 618 -8.21 -22.79 -4.88
CA ALA A 618 -9.28 -22.63 -5.86
C ALA A 618 -10.53 -21.93 -5.28
N LYS A 619 -11.39 -21.41 -6.15
CA LYS A 619 -12.70 -20.84 -5.79
C LYS A 619 -13.66 -21.90 -5.26
N SER A 620 -13.52 -23.16 -5.68
CA SER A 620 -14.27 -24.32 -5.16
C SER A 620 -14.14 -24.45 -3.63
N LEU A 621 -12.91 -24.33 -3.11
CA LEU A 621 -12.64 -24.35 -1.66
C LEU A 621 -13.29 -23.16 -0.94
N TYR A 622 -13.26 -21.96 -1.52
CA TYR A 622 -13.95 -20.80 -0.94
C TYR A 622 -15.46 -21.02 -0.87
N ASN A 623 -16.05 -21.58 -1.93
CA ASN A 623 -17.48 -21.88 -1.99
C ASN A 623 -17.87 -22.92 -0.93
N LEU A 624 -17.10 -24.01 -0.77
CA LEU A 624 -17.28 -24.96 0.33
C LEU A 624 -17.31 -24.26 1.69
N LEU A 625 -16.27 -23.48 2.02
CA LEU A 625 -16.18 -22.82 3.34
C LEU A 625 -17.32 -21.81 3.56
N LYS A 626 -17.77 -21.16 2.49
CA LYS A 626 -18.92 -20.24 2.52
C LYS A 626 -20.22 -21.01 2.79
N ASP A 627 -20.45 -22.12 2.10
CA ASP A 627 -21.68 -22.92 2.23
C ASP A 627 -21.76 -23.66 3.56
N LEU A 628 -20.61 -23.99 4.17
CA LEU A 628 -20.53 -24.45 5.55
C LEU A 628 -20.92 -23.37 6.58
N GLY A 629 -21.09 -22.11 6.17
CA GLY A 629 -21.55 -21.01 7.02
C GLY A 629 -20.43 -20.24 7.72
N LEU A 630 -19.18 -20.39 7.31
CA LEU A 630 -18.08 -19.64 7.89
C LEU A 630 -18.14 -18.16 7.48
N SER A 631 -17.91 -17.27 8.43
CA SER A 631 -17.78 -15.84 8.13
C SER A 631 -16.55 -15.60 7.26
N ARG A 632 -16.55 -14.52 6.46
CA ARG A 632 -15.40 -14.13 5.62
C ARG A 632 -14.05 -14.07 6.35
N THR A 633 -14.02 -13.68 7.62
CA THR A 633 -12.80 -13.65 8.44
C THR A 633 -12.23 -15.04 8.65
N HIS A 634 -13.08 -16.00 9.05
CA HIS A 634 -12.70 -17.41 9.18
C HIS A 634 -12.29 -18.00 7.82
N ILE A 635 -13.04 -17.74 6.74
CA ILE A 635 -12.69 -18.23 5.40
C ILE A 635 -11.27 -17.79 5.02
N ASN A 636 -10.98 -16.50 5.13
CA ASN A 636 -9.65 -15.97 4.79
C ASN A 636 -8.54 -16.59 5.65
N ALA A 637 -8.79 -16.82 6.94
CA ALA A 637 -7.83 -17.47 7.83
C ALA A 637 -7.57 -18.93 7.44
N PHE A 638 -8.62 -19.70 7.12
CA PHE A 638 -8.45 -21.09 6.66
C PHE A 638 -7.80 -21.18 5.29
N LEU A 639 -8.14 -20.32 4.33
CA LEU A 639 -7.47 -20.28 3.03
C LEU A 639 -5.96 -20.01 3.18
N GLU A 640 -5.56 -19.11 4.07
CA GLU A 640 -4.16 -18.82 4.37
C GLU A 640 -3.44 -20.04 5.00
N ARG A 641 -4.08 -20.73 5.94
CA ARG A 641 -3.53 -21.94 6.59
C ARG A 641 -3.44 -23.12 5.61
N ILE A 642 -4.48 -23.36 4.81
CA ILE A 642 -4.56 -24.41 3.80
C ILE A 642 -3.50 -24.18 2.71
N SER A 643 -3.39 -22.94 2.23
CA SER A 643 -2.34 -22.54 1.30
C SER A 643 -0.94 -22.85 1.85
N LYS A 644 -0.68 -22.45 3.11
CA LYS A 644 0.59 -22.71 3.77
C LYS A 644 0.86 -24.21 3.93
N ALA A 645 -0.15 -25.00 4.31
CA ALA A 645 -0.01 -26.45 4.44
C ALA A 645 0.41 -27.12 3.11
N ALA A 646 -0.26 -26.77 2.01
CA ALA A 646 0.08 -27.25 0.68
C ALA A 646 1.50 -26.84 0.26
N LEU A 647 1.84 -25.57 0.49
CA LEU A 647 3.15 -25.01 0.14
C LEU A 647 4.29 -25.66 0.94
N VAL A 648 4.11 -25.87 2.26
CA VAL A 648 5.10 -26.54 3.11
C VAL A 648 5.29 -27.99 2.68
N GLY A 649 4.21 -28.73 2.38
CA GLY A 649 4.33 -30.10 1.88
C GLY A 649 5.08 -30.17 0.55
N SER A 650 4.81 -29.25 -0.38
CA SER A 650 5.56 -29.15 -1.64
C SER A 650 7.01 -28.73 -1.44
N PHE A 651 7.28 -27.85 -0.48
CA PHE A 651 8.65 -27.45 -0.14
C PHE A 651 9.44 -28.61 0.48
N GLN A 652 8.80 -29.47 1.27
CA GLN A 652 9.41 -30.69 1.80
C GLN A 652 9.74 -31.70 0.69
N ILE A 653 8.83 -31.91 -0.26
CA ILE A 653 9.08 -32.72 -1.46
C ILE A 653 10.27 -32.14 -2.25
N TRP A 654 10.27 -30.82 -2.45
CA TRP A 654 11.35 -30.12 -3.14
C TRP A 654 12.69 -30.31 -2.43
N LEU A 655 12.78 -30.12 -1.11
CA LEU A 655 14.02 -30.33 -0.36
C LEU A 655 14.47 -31.80 -0.34
N GLY A 656 13.51 -32.74 -0.32
CA GLY A 656 13.79 -34.18 -0.30
C GLY A 656 14.60 -34.69 -1.50
N ARG A 657 14.64 -33.92 -2.59
CA ARG A 657 15.44 -34.21 -3.77
C ARG A 657 16.93 -34.37 -3.54
N GLU A 658 17.45 -33.58 -2.62
CA GLU A 658 18.88 -33.52 -2.34
C GLU A 658 19.32 -34.76 -1.56
N ARG A 659 18.44 -35.37 -0.75
CA ARG A 659 18.76 -36.56 0.05
C ARG A 659 18.88 -37.85 -0.78
N SER A 660 18.20 -37.93 -1.93
CA SER A 660 18.35 -39.03 -2.89
C SER A 660 19.64 -38.94 -3.72
N LEU A 661 20.29 -37.76 -3.75
CA LEU A 661 21.57 -37.57 -4.42
C LEU A 661 22.76 -38.02 -3.54
N ASP A 662 22.60 -38.05 -2.21
CA ASP A 662 23.66 -38.51 -1.28
C ASP A 662 23.86 -40.04 -1.27
N SER A 663 22.96 -40.82 -1.87
CA SER A 663 23.07 -42.29 -1.99
C SER A 663 23.78 -42.77 -3.26
N GLY A 664 24.16 -41.87 -4.17
CA GLY A 664 24.98 -42.16 -5.35
C GLY A 664 26.12 -41.16 -5.39
N GLY A 665 27.32 -41.59 -5.02
CA GLY A 665 28.45 -40.71 -4.74
C GLY A 665 28.80 -39.78 -5.90
N GLU A 666 28.51 -38.49 -5.75
CA GLU A 666 29.37 -37.37 -6.14
C GLU A 666 28.79 -36.07 -5.58
N ARG A 667 29.56 -35.39 -4.72
CA ARG A 667 29.20 -34.07 -4.17
C ARG A 667 29.16 -33.04 -5.29
N ILE A 668 27.99 -32.75 -5.85
CA ILE A 668 27.79 -31.52 -6.60
C ILE A 668 27.84 -30.36 -5.61
N THR A 669 28.90 -29.57 -5.74
CA THR A 669 29.21 -28.40 -4.95
C THR A 669 28.03 -27.44 -4.87
N ARG A 670 27.75 -26.95 -3.65
CA ARG A 670 26.82 -25.85 -3.38
C ARG A 670 27.16 -24.67 -4.30
N VAL A 671 26.34 -24.44 -5.32
CA VAL A 671 26.36 -23.14 -6.01
C VAL A 671 25.65 -22.15 -5.07
N LYS A 672 26.45 -21.25 -4.51
CA LYS A 672 26.02 -20.11 -3.67
C LYS A 672 25.00 -19.23 -4.37
#